data_AF-A0A6J2GSA0-F1
#
_entry.id   AF-A0A6J2GSA0-F1
#
_cell.length_a   1.000
_cell.length_b   1.000
_cell.length_c   1.000
_cell.angle_alpha   90.00
_cell.angle_beta   90.00
_cell.angle_gamma   90.00
#
_symmetry.space_group_name_H-M   'P 1'
#
loop_
_entity.id
_entity.type
_entity.pdbx_description
1 polymer ?
#
loop_
_entity_poly.entity_id
_entity_poly.type
_entity_poly.pdbx_seq_one_letter_code
_entity_poly.pdbx_strand_id
1 'polypeptide(L)'
;MRAPRGERALEESLERYQRRLRERATESIHQLKYALAKGEDDIGFDQSSVDEGTDDADGENDDCGNAARQELQHSQAVNQLKILLQHQERMESEVSPSRRKSSFCKPPEAVPGDSPALSDLIPIINDQSQYINHLETEVKFCKEELSGMKDRVQAVVLENEELHQKLKFLTAEYTLREQTLLDASADTQNSWPGGGKDFSMCQPVTSSPARNKDQAFVTAAAGGIEKWPVELENLKLLYQEKVNILDAQIQSLRKDLSESQKTCKDLEGRLKQQKSLVSAANCSRVGGMCLKCAQHEAVLAQTHCNVHVQTIERLTKERDDLMDALVSLRQNMKEMQQRESDACKQVEHAVQMAEEANLEKIKALVHCEQLKSEVERQKNCLERELAAQLNERANEKEAVREEMKKEREDLAAMVTALSENVAILEAQIKKTTSEKNSLVNQLEQSQDQLASHEMEMNKVCGEMRYQLNQTKMKKDEAEKELREYRTKTIRELEIKDQKIEKLGLELNGSKQRLEQAQQDVTGAREECLKLAELLSKSEHQLHLTRLEKESIQHSISNEAKARALQAQQREQELTQKMQQMEAQHEKTVEELDSLLTSQNTFIAKLKEECCMLARKLEQMSEKYRSEVNQLSQEKEYLHGRLEKMQKRNDELNQQCIQHGRMHERMKSRLQQLDKHCQATAQQLVELLNKQNQLFKEKQLLTEEVQFLRTQEKKWDADLKQDTDGIK
;
A
#
# COMPACT_ATOMS: atom_id res chain seq x y z
N MET A 1 24.71 25.77 58.92
CA MET A 1 23.55 24.87 58.66
C MET A 1 23.40 24.70 57.16
N ARG A 2 22.89 23.56 56.67
CA ARG A 2 22.66 23.32 55.23
C ARG A 2 21.46 22.38 55.09
N ALA A 3 20.36 22.84 54.50
CA ALA A 3 19.12 22.05 54.38
C ALA A 3 19.28 20.87 53.40
N PRO A 4 18.57 19.73 53.63
CA PRO A 4 18.65 18.56 52.76
C PRO A 4 17.96 18.83 51.42
N ARG A 5 18.60 18.43 50.30
CA ARG A 5 18.05 18.61 48.95
C ARG A 5 17.06 17.51 48.51
N GLY A 6 16.62 16.65 49.44
CA GLY A 6 15.79 15.48 49.13
C GLY A 6 14.29 15.79 49.03
N GLU A 7 13.76 16.63 49.92
CA GLU A 7 12.32 16.79 50.12
C GLU A 7 11.62 17.34 48.86
N ARG A 8 12.13 18.40 48.24
CA ARG A 8 11.58 18.95 46.99
C ARG A 8 11.57 17.95 45.83
N ALA A 9 12.54 17.04 45.76
CA ALA A 9 12.60 16.04 44.70
C ALA A 9 11.51 14.96 44.88
N LEU A 10 11.19 14.61 46.13
CA LEU A 10 10.04 13.77 46.48
C LEU A 10 8.72 14.53 46.21
N GLU A 11 8.61 15.76 46.67
CA GLU A 11 7.42 16.61 46.54
C GLU A 11 7.03 16.84 45.06
N GLU A 12 7.99 17.21 44.20
CA GLU A 12 7.76 17.29 42.75
C GLU A 12 7.40 15.93 42.13
N SER A 13 7.92 14.81 42.65
CA SER A 13 7.54 13.47 42.17
C SER A 13 6.10 13.13 42.54
N LEU A 14 5.66 13.56 43.73
CA LEU A 14 4.33 13.36 44.29
C LEU A 14 3.31 14.24 43.56
N GLU A 15 3.64 15.51 43.28
CA GLU A 15 2.85 16.35 42.37
C GLU A 15 2.71 15.73 40.99
N ARG A 16 3.82 15.29 40.37
CA ARG A 16 3.81 14.66 39.04
C ARG A 16 3.02 13.34 39.06
N TYR A 17 2.96 12.63 40.18
CA TYR A 17 2.09 11.47 40.36
C TYR A 17 0.62 11.86 40.46
N GLN A 18 0.25 12.78 41.35
CA GLN A 18 -1.12 13.27 41.51
C GLN A 18 -1.69 13.93 40.24
N ARG A 19 -0.86 14.65 39.48
CA ARG A 19 -1.24 15.29 38.22
C ARG A 19 -1.64 14.23 37.18
N ARG A 20 -0.82 13.19 37.00
CA ARG A 20 -1.13 12.02 36.15
C ARG A 20 -2.31 11.19 36.67
N LEU A 21 -2.55 11.17 37.98
CA LEU A 21 -3.73 10.54 38.56
C LEU A 21 -5.01 11.30 38.19
N ARG A 22 -4.99 12.64 38.28
CA ARG A 22 -6.10 13.53 37.88
C ARG A 22 -6.35 13.50 36.37
N GLU A 23 -5.30 13.49 35.55
CA GLU A 23 -5.38 13.34 34.09
C GLU A 23 -6.07 12.00 33.73
N ARG A 24 -5.55 10.87 34.22
CA ARG A 24 -6.10 9.53 33.97
C ARG A 24 -7.54 9.35 34.49
N ALA A 25 -7.88 9.96 35.63
CA ALA A 25 -9.25 9.98 36.14
C ALA A 25 -10.19 10.81 35.23
N THR A 26 -9.70 11.94 34.71
CA THR A 26 -10.45 12.80 33.77
C THR A 26 -10.68 12.09 32.44
N GLU A 27 -9.67 11.37 31.92
CA GLU A 27 -9.81 10.53 30.72
C GLU A 27 -10.79 9.38 30.93
N SER A 28 -10.72 8.68 32.07
CA SER A 28 -11.67 7.61 32.42
C SER A 28 -13.11 8.13 32.52
N ILE A 29 -13.32 9.30 33.11
CA ILE A 29 -14.62 9.98 33.15
C ILE A 29 -15.10 10.36 31.74
N HIS A 30 -14.21 10.82 30.85
CA HIS A 30 -14.58 11.10 29.45
C HIS A 30 -14.93 9.83 28.66
N GLN A 31 -14.19 8.73 28.88
CA GLN A 31 -14.47 7.43 28.26
C GLN A 31 -15.81 6.86 28.74
N LEU A 32 -16.11 6.94 30.05
CA LEU A 32 -17.43 6.58 30.60
C LEU A 32 -18.55 7.46 30.04
N LYS A 33 -18.33 8.78 29.93
CA LYS A 33 -19.31 9.71 29.36
C LYS A 33 -19.58 9.44 27.88
N TYR A 34 -18.55 9.06 27.12
CA TYR A 34 -18.68 8.67 25.71
C TYR A 34 -19.37 7.30 25.56
N ALA A 35 -19.11 6.36 26.46
CA ALA A 35 -19.80 5.06 26.49
C ALA A 35 -21.29 5.18 26.84
N LEU A 36 -21.64 6.07 27.78
CA LEU A 36 -23.04 6.38 28.14
C LEU A 36 -23.80 7.03 26.98
N ALA A 37 -23.25 8.08 26.36
CA ALA A 37 -23.88 8.74 25.22
C ALA A 37 -24.14 7.76 24.05
N LYS A 38 -23.25 6.80 23.84
CA LYS A 38 -23.42 5.76 22.81
C LYS A 38 -24.48 4.69 23.12
N GLY A 39 -25.20 4.82 24.24
CA GLY A 39 -26.34 3.97 24.61
C GLY A 39 -27.71 4.59 24.36
N GLU A 40 -27.81 5.87 24.01
CA GLU A 40 -29.09 6.61 23.93
C GLU A 40 -29.53 6.96 22.49
N ASP A 41 -28.61 6.93 21.51
CA ASP A 41 -28.81 7.46 20.15
C ASP A 41 -29.39 6.47 19.09
N ASP A 42 -29.82 5.25 19.45
CA ASP A 42 -30.27 4.22 18.49
C ASP A 42 -31.63 3.57 18.83
N ILE A 43 -32.65 4.41 19.06
CA ILE A 43 -34.07 4.00 19.04
C ILE A 43 -34.81 4.88 18.01
N GLY A 44 -34.43 4.70 16.74
CA GLY A 44 -35.15 5.29 15.61
C GLY A 44 -36.50 4.61 15.39
N PHE A 45 -37.58 5.25 15.83
CA PHE A 45 -38.96 4.81 15.59
C PHE A 45 -39.33 4.98 14.11
N ASP A 46 -39.81 3.92 13.46
CA ASP A 46 -40.49 4.01 12.16
C ASP A 46 -41.68 3.02 12.11
N GLN A 47 -42.72 3.32 11.32
CA GLN A 47 -44.08 2.83 11.56
C GLN A 47 -44.63 1.85 10.51
N SER A 48 -45.26 0.75 10.94
CA SER A 48 -46.30 0.06 10.14
C SER A 48 -47.26 -0.84 10.93
N SER A 49 -48.55 -0.48 10.93
CA SER A 49 -49.77 -1.33 10.95
C SER A 49 -49.82 -2.67 11.71
N VAL A 50 -50.49 -2.65 12.88
CA VAL A 50 -51.79 -3.31 13.19
C VAL A 50 -52.20 -4.55 12.36
N ASP A 51 -52.53 -5.68 13.03
CA ASP A 51 -53.83 -6.38 12.90
C ASP A 51 -54.19 -7.24 14.15
N GLU A 52 -55.39 -7.83 14.18
CA GLU A 52 -56.13 -8.42 15.32
C GLU A 52 -55.62 -9.78 15.91
N GLY A 53 -56.04 -10.11 17.16
CA GLY A 53 -55.96 -11.48 17.72
C GLY A 53 -56.20 -11.64 19.23
N THR A 54 -57.41 -12.04 19.65
CA THR A 54 -57.81 -12.55 20.99
C THR A 54 -57.52 -14.07 21.14
N ASP A 55 -57.59 -14.76 22.30
CA ASP A 55 -57.99 -14.43 23.69
C ASP A 55 -57.28 -15.40 24.70
N ASP A 56 -57.40 -15.09 26.00
CA ASP A 56 -57.27 -15.96 27.21
C ASP A 56 -56.11 -16.97 27.42
N ALA A 57 -55.32 -16.63 28.46
CA ALA A 57 -54.84 -17.49 29.56
C ALA A 57 -54.24 -18.90 29.30
N ASP A 58 -52.91 -19.01 29.52
CA ASP A 58 -52.43 -19.72 30.72
C ASP A 58 -51.14 -19.08 31.26
N GLY A 59 -50.80 -19.30 32.53
CA GLY A 59 -49.79 -18.52 33.24
C GLY A 59 -48.54 -19.28 33.69
N GLU A 60 -47.47 -19.27 32.90
CA GLU A 60 -46.11 -19.65 33.35
C GLU A 60 -45.08 -18.53 33.08
N ASN A 61 -44.09 -18.44 33.96
CA ASN A 61 -43.21 -17.28 34.11
C ASN A 61 -41.94 -17.37 33.24
N ASP A 62 -41.97 -16.79 32.04
CA ASP A 62 -40.83 -16.82 31.09
C ASP A 62 -39.72 -15.78 31.41
N ASP A 63 -39.14 -15.90 32.61
CA ASP A 63 -37.94 -15.14 33.02
C ASP A 63 -36.70 -15.52 32.18
N CYS A 64 -36.75 -16.62 31.43
CA CYS A 64 -35.63 -17.19 30.70
C CYS A 64 -35.08 -16.22 29.64
N GLY A 65 -35.95 -15.51 28.92
CA GLY A 65 -35.56 -14.54 27.90
C GLY A 65 -34.80 -13.32 28.45
N ASN A 66 -35.15 -12.85 29.66
CA ASN A 66 -34.43 -11.76 30.32
C ASN A 66 -33.15 -12.24 31.00
N ALA A 67 -33.17 -13.41 31.66
CA ALA A 67 -31.98 -14.02 32.23
C ALA A 67 -30.89 -14.25 31.16
N ALA A 68 -31.25 -14.83 30.00
CA ALA A 68 -30.30 -15.05 28.90
C ALA A 68 -29.75 -13.74 28.30
N ARG A 69 -30.57 -12.68 28.22
CA ARG A 69 -30.11 -11.35 27.78
C ARG A 69 -29.18 -10.69 28.79
N GLN A 70 -29.48 -10.79 30.09
CA GLN A 70 -28.63 -10.30 31.16
C GLN A 70 -27.33 -11.10 31.24
N GLU A 71 -27.34 -12.43 31.12
CA GLU A 71 -26.13 -13.25 31.02
C GLU A 71 -25.29 -12.88 29.80
N LEU A 72 -25.90 -12.59 28.64
CA LEU A 72 -25.16 -12.15 27.46
C LEU A 72 -24.52 -10.77 27.68
N GLN A 73 -25.24 -9.83 28.29
CA GLN A 73 -24.72 -8.50 28.66
C GLN A 73 -23.63 -8.58 29.73
N HIS A 74 -23.79 -9.43 30.76
CA HIS A 74 -22.78 -9.68 31.79
C HIS A 74 -21.57 -10.41 31.20
N SER A 75 -21.76 -11.36 30.28
CA SER A 75 -20.67 -12.02 29.55
C SER A 75 -19.91 -11.03 28.68
N GLN A 76 -20.59 -10.11 27.99
CA GLN A 76 -19.96 -9.04 27.24
C GLN A 76 -19.21 -8.05 28.15
N ALA A 77 -19.80 -7.65 29.28
CA ALA A 77 -19.16 -6.78 30.28
C ALA A 77 -17.95 -7.46 30.96
N VAL A 78 -18.03 -8.75 31.27
CA VAL A 78 -16.93 -9.54 31.82
C VAL A 78 -15.81 -9.74 30.79
N ASN A 79 -16.14 -9.95 29.51
CA ASN A 79 -15.13 -10.00 28.46
C ASN A 79 -14.50 -8.62 28.20
N GLN A 80 -15.26 -7.52 28.26
CA GLN A 80 -14.71 -6.16 28.21
C GLN A 80 -13.81 -5.88 29.43
N LEU A 81 -14.22 -6.23 30.64
CA LEU A 81 -13.37 -6.17 31.84
C LEU A 81 -12.10 -7.03 31.70
N LYS A 82 -12.20 -8.22 31.11
CA LYS A 82 -11.06 -9.10 30.86
C LYS A 82 -10.08 -8.50 29.83
N ILE A 83 -10.59 -7.84 28.80
CA ILE A 83 -9.79 -7.08 27.82
C ILE A 83 -9.14 -5.86 28.48
N LEU A 84 -9.88 -5.11 29.32
CA LEU A 84 -9.35 -3.96 30.06
C LEU A 84 -8.30 -4.37 31.10
N LEU A 85 -8.48 -5.50 31.80
CA LEU A 85 -7.49 -6.06 32.71
C LEU A 85 -6.24 -6.56 31.97
N GLN A 86 -6.38 -7.25 30.83
CA GLN A 86 -5.24 -7.61 29.98
C GLN A 86 -4.54 -6.39 29.35
N HIS A 87 -5.27 -5.30 29.12
CA HIS A 87 -4.68 -4.03 28.71
C HIS A 87 -3.94 -3.36 29.87
N GLN A 88 -4.51 -3.36 31.08
CA GLN A 88 -3.84 -2.85 32.28
C GLN A 88 -2.58 -3.63 32.63
N GLU A 89 -2.63 -4.97 32.61
CA GLU A 89 -1.47 -5.86 32.82
C GLU A 89 -0.36 -5.60 31.79
N ARG A 90 -0.72 -5.31 30.52
CA ARG A 90 0.22 -4.88 29.48
C ARG A 90 0.78 -3.48 29.72
N MET A 91 -0.03 -2.52 30.13
CA MET A 91 0.40 -1.14 30.38
C MET A 91 1.26 -1.02 31.66
N GLU A 92 0.97 -1.81 32.70
CA GLU A 92 1.80 -1.92 33.90
C GLU A 92 3.15 -2.59 33.60
N SER A 93 3.19 -3.51 32.64
CA SER A 93 4.44 -4.09 32.12
C SER A 93 5.35 -3.08 31.39
N GLU A 94 4.81 -1.97 30.86
CA GLU A 94 5.59 -0.96 30.13
C GLU A 94 6.16 0.16 31.02
N VAL A 95 5.66 0.34 32.25
CA VAL A 95 6.10 1.43 33.15
C VAL A 95 7.19 0.96 34.13
N SER A 96 8.36 0.56 33.60
CA SER A 96 9.57 0.32 34.40
C SER A 96 10.87 0.52 33.61
N PRO A 97 11.46 1.74 33.62
CA PRO A 97 12.73 1.99 32.95
C PRO A 97 13.93 1.42 33.72
N SER A 98 14.86 0.81 32.97
CA SER A 98 16.23 0.46 33.37
C SER A 98 16.45 -0.76 34.29
N ARG A 99 16.45 -1.95 33.66
CA ARG A 99 17.68 -2.79 33.72
C ARG A 99 17.92 -3.54 32.40
N ARG A 100 18.92 -3.10 31.63
CA ARG A 100 19.39 -3.84 30.44
C ARG A 100 19.87 -5.23 30.85
N LYS A 101 19.35 -6.28 30.20
CA LYS A 101 20.05 -7.57 30.03
C LYS A 101 19.94 -7.98 28.56
N SER A 102 21.08 -8.36 27.99
CA SER A 102 21.26 -8.71 26.59
C SER A 102 20.83 -10.14 26.29
N SER A 103 20.43 -10.40 25.04
CA SER A 103 20.30 -11.75 24.48
C SER A 103 21.62 -12.53 24.57
N PHE A 104 21.55 -13.83 24.86
CA PHE A 104 22.71 -14.70 25.00
C PHE A 104 23.32 -15.11 23.65
N CYS A 105 24.66 -15.15 23.61
CA CYS A 105 25.42 -16.04 22.72
C CYS A 105 25.84 -17.31 23.49
N LYS A 106 26.36 -18.32 22.79
CA LYS A 106 26.69 -19.65 23.34
C LYS A 106 28.03 -19.69 24.14
N PRO A 107 28.21 -20.70 25.04
CA PRO A 107 29.36 -20.84 25.98
C PRO A 107 30.71 -21.20 25.30
N PRO A 108 31.88 -21.26 25.99
CA PRO A 108 32.15 -21.47 27.44
C PRO A 108 33.00 -20.33 28.09
N GLU A 109 33.61 -20.39 29.29
CA GLU A 109 34.01 -21.51 30.18
C GLU A 109 34.27 -21.07 31.66
N ALA A 110 34.01 -21.95 32.64
CA ALA A 110 34.41 -21.91 34.08
C ALA A 110 33.95 -20.69 34.95
N VAL A 111 33.74 -20.75 36.28
CA VAL A 111 33.61 -21.84 37.29
C VAL A 111 32.70 -21.31 38.45
N PRO A 112 32.03 -22.15 39.27
CA PRO A 112 30.84 -21.72 40.05
C PRO A 112 31.10 -21.17 41.47
N GLY A 113 30.10 -20.47 42.02
CA GLY A 113 30.01 -20.07 43.43
C GLY A 113 28.62 -19.55 43.81
N ASP A 114 27.98 -20.24 44.76
CA ASP A 114 26.87 -19.87 45.67
C ASP A 114 25.61 -19.11 45.15
N SER A 115 24.46 -19.77 45.34
CA SER A 115 23.16 -19.10 45.52
C SER A 115 22.86 -18.98 47.03
N PRO A 116 22.23 -17.90 47.52
CA PRO A 116 21.88 -17.77 48.93
C PRO A 116 21.03 -18.93 49.44
N ALA A 117 21.22 -19.31 50.71
CA ALA A 117 20.48 -20.42 51.30
C ALA A 117 19.03 -20.01 51.57
N LEU A 118 18.11 -20.97 51.56
CA LEU A 118 16.68 -20.71 51.83
C LEU A 118 16.46 -20.03 53.20
N SER A 119 17.33 -20.30 54.17
CA SER A 119 17.39 -19.66 55.49
C SER A 119 17.54 -18.14 55.42
N ASP A 120 18.23 -17.60 54.41
CA ASP A 120 18.55 -16.18 54.29
C ASP A 120 17.35 -15.34 53.79
N LEU A 121 16.37 -15.98 53.15
CA LEU A 121 15.12 -15.34 52.73
C LEU A 121 14.08 -15.26 53.85
N ILE A 122 14.13 -16.15 54.85
CA ILE A 122 13.11 -16.21 55.91
C ILE A 122 13.05 -14.91 56.73
N PRO A 123 14.19 -14.30 57.17
CA PRO A 123 14.17 -12.98 57.80
C PRO A 123 13.58 -11.91 56.89
N ILE A 124 13.98 -11.87 55.61
CA ILE A 124 13.53 -10.85 54.65
C ILE A 124 12.01 -10.91 54.42
N ILE A 125 11.45 -12.12 54.31
CA ILE A 125 9.99 -12.34 54.18
C ILE A 125 9.27 -11.94 55.47
N ASN A 126 9.85 -12.23 56.64
CA ASN A 126 9.28 -11.86 57.93
C ASN A 126 9.34 -10.33 58.19
N ASP A 127 10.39 -9.65 57.73
CA ASP A 127 10.53 -8.19 57.82
C ASP A 127 9.60 -7.49 56.83
N GLN A 128 9.43 -8.04 55.61
CA GLN A 128 8.40 -7.59 54.67
C GLN A 128 6.99 -7.78 55.24
N SER A 129 6.71 -8.92 55.89
CA SER A 129 5.44 -9.16 56.57
C SER A 129 5.18 -8.15 57.70
N GLN A 130 6.18 -7.86 58.54
CA GLN A 130 6.09 -6.82 59.57
C GLN A 130 5.85 -5.43 58.97
N TYR A 131 6.51 -5.09 57.86
CA TYR A 131 6.33 -3.82 57.17
C TYR A 131 4.93 -3.69 56.54
N ILE A 132 4.38 -4.77 55.98
CA ILE A 132 3.00 -4.82 55.48
C ILE A 132 2.01 -4.62 56.64
N ASN A 133 2.15 -5.36 57.75
CA ASN A 133 1.31 -5.18 58.95
C ASN A 133 1.39 -3.74 59.48
N HIS A 134 2.58 -3.13 59.49
CA HIS A 134 2.75 -1.73 59.91
C HIS A 134 1.98 -0.77 59.00
N LEU A 135 2.14 -0.87 57.68
CA LEU A 135 1.37 -0.07 56.71
C LEU A 135 -0.14 -0.30 56.84
N GLU A 136 -0.60 -1.52 57.10
CA GLU A 136 -2.02 -1.81 57.34
C GLU A 136 -2.54 -1.15 58.62
N THR A 137 -1.74 -1.10 59.69
CA THR A 137 -2.09 -0.34 60.91
C THR A 137 -2.10 1.16 60.71
N GLU A 138 -1.18 1.73 59.91
CA GLU A 138 -1.20 3.16 59.56
C GLU A 138 -2.41 3.49 58.68
N VAL A 139 -2.71 2.68 57.66
CA VAL A 139 -3.90 2.84 56.81
C VAL A 139 -5.19 2.70 57.63
N LYS A 140 -5.23 1.81 58.63
CA LYS A 140 -6.34 1.70 59.57
C LYS A 140 -6.48 2.96 60.42
N PHE A 141 -5.40 3.43 61.04
CA PHE A 141 -5.39 4.67 61.83
C PHE A 141 -5.83 5.89 60.99
N CYS A 142 -5.34 6.04 59.76
CA CYS A 142 -5.77 7.09 58.85
C CYS A 142 -7.26 7.00 58.50
N LYS A 143 -7.83 5.81 58.32
CA LYS A 143 -9.28 5.62 58.11
C LYS A 143 -10.08 6.00 59.36
N GLU A 144 -9.59 5.63 60.54
CA GLU A 144 -10.23 5.95 61.82
C GLU A 144 -10.22 7.46 62.09
N GLU A 145 -9.08 8.16 61.95
CA GLU A 145 -9.03 9.63 62.07
C GLU A 145 -9.84 10.35 60.99
N LEU A 146 -9.84 9.88 59.73
CA LEU A 146 -10.71 10.45 58.69
C LEU A 146 -12.20 10.25 59.00
N SER A 147 -12.60 9.13 59.61
CA SER A 147 -13.98 8.92 60.07
C SER A 147 -14.33 9.86 61.23
N GLY A 148 -13.47 9.98 62.25
CA GLY A 148 -13.67 10.93 63.34
C GLY A 148 -13.61 12.40 62.89
N MET A 149 -12.85 12.72 61.84
CA MET A 149 -12.86 14.05 61.22
C MET A 149 -14.16 14.32 60.47
N LYS A 150 -14.66 13.35 59.70
CA LYS A 150 -15.97 13.44 59.04
C LYS A 150 -17.09 13.67 60.07
N ASP A 151 -17.09 12.92 61.17
CA ASP A 151 -18.13 13.04 62.21
C ASP A 151 -18.03 14.40 62.95
N ARG A 152 -16.81 14.89 63.23
CA ARG A 152 -16.57 16.26 63.74
C ARG A 152 -17.10 17.33 62.77
N VAL A 153 -16.83 17.21 61.47
CA VAL A 153 -17.34 18.13 60.44
C VAL A 153 -18.87 18.06 60.35
N GLN A 154 -19.46 16.86 60.41
CA GLN A 154 -20.90 16.68 60.34
C GLN A 154 -21.62 17.29 61.56
N ALA A 155 -21.03 17.21 62.75
CA ALA A 155 -21.52 17.92 63.94
C ALA A 155 -21.47 19.45 63.76
N VAL A 156 -20.36 20.00 63.26
CA VAL A 156 -20.21 21.45 62.99
C VAL A 156 -21.16 21.94 61.90
N VAL A 157 -21.48 21.12 60.89
CA VAL A 157 -22.51 21.45 59.89
C VAL A 157 -23.89 21.53 60.53
N LEU A 158 -24.28 20.54 61.35
CA LEU A 158 -25.57 20.55 62.05
C LEU A 158 -25.69 21.74 63.02
N GLU A 159 -24.62 22.10 63.74
CA GLU A 159 -24.58 23.30 64.58
C GLU A 159 -24.73 24.58 63.75
N ASN A 160 -24.08 24.68 62.58
CA ASN A 160 -24.24 25.81 61.67
C ASN A 160 -25.66 25.87 61.06
N GLU A 161 -26.31 24.75 60.80
CA GLU A 161 -27.70 24.70 60.36
C GLU A 161 -28.65 25.18 61.47
N GLU A 162 -28.44 24.75 62.71
CA GLU A 162 -29.24 25.20 63.87
C GLU A 162 -29.01 26.69 64.15
N LEU A 163 -27.78 27.19 64.05
CA LEU A 163 -27.45 28.62 64.18
C LEU A 163 -28.08 29.45 63.05
N HIS A 164 -28.08 28.97 61.80
CA HIS A 164 -28.81 29.63 60.72
C HIS A 164 -30.33 29.63 60.93
N GLN A 165 -30.90 28.57 61.51
CA GLN A 165 -32.32 28.54 61.88
C GLN A 165 -32.63 29.55 63.00
N LYS A 166 -31.78 29.63 64.04
CA LYS A 166 -31.87 30.63 65.12
C LYS A 166 -31.73 32.06 64.60
N LEU A 167 -30.80 32.32 63.68
CA LEU A 167 -30.65 33.63 63.02
C LEU A 167 -31.85 33.98 62.14
N LYS A 168 -32.43 33.04 61.40
CA LYS A 168 -33.67 33.26 60.65
C LYS A 168 -34.85 33.57 61.59
N PHE A 169 -34.97 32.85 62.70
CA PHE A 169 -36.00 33.11 63.71
C PHE A 169 -35.84 34.49 64.35
N LEU A 170 -34.63 34.85 64.80
CA LEU A 170 -34.33 36.19 65.35
C LEU A 170 -34.56 37.31 64.32
N THR A 171 -34.26 37.07 63.04
CA THR A 171 -34.54 38.03 61.96
C THR A 171 -36.05 38.21 61.78
N ALA A 172 -36.83 37.13 61.80
CA ALA A 172 -38.29 37.18 61.74
C ALA A 172 -38.88 37.89 62.97
N GLU A 173 -38.40 37.58 64.18
CA GLU A 173 -38.80 38.27 65.41
C GLU A 173 -38.47 39.77 65.36
N TYR A 174 -37.28 40.14 64.88
CA TYR A 174 -36.87 41.54 64.73
C TYR A 174 -37.78 42.28 63.75
N THR A 175 -38.03 41.72 62.56
CA THR A 175 -38.93 42.36 61.56
C THR A 175 -40.38 42.44 62.03
N LEU A 176 -40.89 41.45 62.77
CA LEU A 176 -42.22 41.49 63.38
C LEU A 176 -42.30 42.59 64.46
N ARG A 177 -41.24 42.75 65.25
CA ARG A 177 -41.11 43.78 66.28
C ARG A 177 -40.96 45.18 65.68
N GLU A 178 -40.28 45.29 64.55
CA GLU A 178 -40.14 46.52 63.77
C GLU A 178 -41.48 46.93 63.12
N GLN A 179 -42.24 45.99 62.58
CA GLN A 179 -43.63 46.20 62.15
C GLN A 179 -44.53 46.63 63.34
N THR A 180 -44.41 45.97 64.49
CA THR A 180 -45.17 46.34 65.71
C THR A 180 -44.85 47.77 66.18
N LEU A 181 -43.60 48.22 66.00
CA LEU A 181 -43.18 49.61 66.31
C LEU A 181 -43.68 50.62 65.28
N LEU A 182 -43.76 50.25 63.99
CA LEU A 182 -44.32 51.09 62.94
C LEU A 182 -45.82 51.30 63.14
N ASP A 183 -46.59 50.24 63.40
CA ASP A 183 -48.03 50.35 63.68
C ASP A 183 -48.30 51.17 64.96
N ALA A 184 -47.51 50.97 66.02
CA ALA A 184 -47.60 51.78 67.23
C ALA A 184 -47.23 53.28 67.03
N SER A 185 -46.47 53.61 65.98
CA SER A 185 -46.11 54.99 65.66
C SER A 185 -47.21 55.78 64.94
N ALA A 186 -48.19 55.10 64.34
CA ALA A 186 -49.27 55.74 63.59
C ALA A 186 -50.31 56.44 64.49
N ASP A 187 -50.54 55.92 65.71
CA ASP A 187 -51.66 56.31 66.58
C ASP A 187 -51.33 57.40 67.63
N THR A 188 -50.14 58.00 67.61
CA THR A 188 -49.70 59.00 68.63
C THR A 188 -49.32 60.38 68.09
N GLN A 189 -49.89 60.81 66.96
CA GLN A 189 -49.69 62.17 66.40
C GLN A 189 -50.90 63.11 66.62
N ASN A 190 -51.28 63.40 67.87
CA ASN A 190 -52.34 64.40 68.15
C ASN A 190 -52.26 65.10 69.53
N SER A 191 -51.15 65.81 69.83
CA SER A 191 -51.04 66.97 70.76
C SER A 191 -49.57 67.40 70.88
N TRP A 192 -49.17 68.69 70.93
CA TRP A 192 -49.89 69.97 70.81
C TRP A 192 -48.92 71.03 70.20
N PRO A 193 -49.35 72.26 69.83
CA PRO A 193 -48.70 73.06 68.78
C PRO A 193 -47.70 74.13 69.26
N GLY A 194 -47.08 74.84 68.31
CA GLY A 194 -46.26 76.03 68.58
C GLY A 194 -46.63 77.26 67.72
N GLY A 195 -46.48 78.46 68.29
CA GLY A 195 -46.46 79.75 67.56
C GLY A 195 -47.61 80.73 67.87
N GLY A 196 -47.29 81.87 68.48
CA GLY A 196 -48.21 83.01 68.72
C GLY A 196 -47.52 84.16 69.48
N LYS A 197 -47.96 85.42 69.29
CA LYS A 197 -47.34 86.63 69.87
C LYS A 197 -48.28 87.39 70.80
N ASP A 198 -47.75 88.18 71.76
CA ASP A 198 -47.78 89.66 71.76
C ASP A 198 -47.22 90.28 73.08
N PHE A 199 -47.15 91.61 73.17
CA PHE A 199 -46.36 92.39 74.17
C PHE A 199 -47.11 92.76 75.47
N SER A 200 -46.39 92.77 76.61
CA SER A 200 -46.70 93.56 77.83
C SER A 200 -45.45 93.77 78.70
N MET A 201 -45.52 94.54 79.81
CA MET A 201 -44.38 95.18 80.51
C MET A 201 -44.09 94.65 81.93
N CYS A 202 -42.86 94.93 82.44
CA CYS A 202 -42.26 94.66 83.78
C CYS A 202 -41.64 93.26 84.01
N GLN A 203 -40.74 92.94 84.99
CA GLN A 203 -39.73 93.67 85.81
C GLN A 203 -38.89 92.78 86.84
N PRO A 204 -39.00 91.43 86.90
CA PRO A 204 -38.75 90.54 88.08
C PRO A 204 -39.24 90.93 89.50
N VAL A 205 -40.23 90.18 90.05
CA VAL A 205 -41.12 90.52 91.20
C VAL A 205 -40.54 91.59 92.13
N THR A 206 -40.89 92.87 91.98
CA THR A 206 -41.89 93.51 91.07
C THR A 206 -41.87 93.04 89.59
N SER A 207 -42.98 92.52 89.06
CA SER A 207 -43.08 91.26 88.27
C SER A 207 -42.72 91.20 86.76
N SER A 208 -41.97 90.14 86.35
CA SER A 208 -42.00 89.33 85.07
C SER A 208 -40.86 89.42 83.99
N PRO A 209 -40.60 88.37 83.15
CA PRO A 209 -39.30 88.18 82.44
C PRO A 209 -39.32 87.95 80.89
N ALA A 210 -38.18 88.14 80.20
CA ALA A 210 -37.87 87.61 78.84
C ALA A 210 -36.35 87.65 78.47
N ARG A 211 -35.94 87.05 77.33
CA ARG A 211 -34.53 86.82 76.93
C ARG A 211 -34.03 87.69 75.74
N ASN A 212 -32.71 87.65 75.54
CA ASN A 212 -31.95 88.33 74.47
C ASN A 212 -32.31 87.91 73.03
N LYS A 213 -31.97 88.80 72.08
CA LYS A 213 -31.32 88.64 70.75
C LYS A 213 -31.48 87.31 69.97
N ASP A 214 -31.56 87.41 68.64
CA ASP A 214 -30.36 87.14 67.82
C ASP A 214 -30.42 87.71 66.39
N GLN A 215 -29.28 87.63 65.70
CA GLN A 215 -28.89 88.47 64.56
C GLN A 215 -28.76 87.66 63.26
N ALA A 216 -29.27 88.19 62.15
CA ALA A 216 -29.17 87.56 60.83
C ALA A 216 -27.93 88.02 60.03
N PHE A 217 -27.33 87.01 59.38
CA PHE A 217 -26.44 86.97 58.21
C PHE A 217 -26.40 88.19 57.24
N VAL A 218 -25.35 88.43 56.44
CA VAL A 218 -23.90 88.08 56.48
C VAL A 218 -23.16 88.84 55.34
N THR A 219 -21.82 88.72 55.23
CA THR A 219 -20.97 89.19 54.10
C THR A 219 -20.98 90.69 53.75
N ALA A 220 -20.16 91.46 54.47
CA ALA A 220 -19.53 92.69 53.98
C ALA A 220 -18.06 92.81 54.47
N ALA A 221 -17.40 91.67 54.66
CA ALA A 221 -16.13 91.56 55.39
C ALA A 221 -14.92 91.52 54.44
N ALA A 222 -14.41 92.70 54.10
CA ALA A 222 -13.07 92.87 53.50
C ALA A 222 -12.41 94.18 53.98
N GLY A 223 -13.09 95.32 53.84
CA GLY A 223 -12.58 96.65 54.24
C GLY A 223 -12.77 97.03 55.73
N GLY A 224 -13.08 96.07 56.60
CA GLY A 224 -13.40 96.32 58.02
C GLY A 224 -12.26 96.04 59.01
N ILE A 225 -11.31 95.17 58.65
CA ILE A 225 -10.34 94.60 59.60
C ILE A 225 -9.29 95.63 60.05
N GLU A 226 -8.93 96.58 59.18
CA GLU A 226 -7.92 97.62 59.48
C GLU A 226 -8.45 98.80 60.32
N LYS A 227 -9.78 98.95 60.46
CA LYS A 227 -10.37 100.07 61.20
C LYS A 227 -10.49 99.82 62.71
N TRP A 228 -10.86 98.60 63.10
CA TRP A 228 -11.02 98.23 64.52
C TRP A 228 -9.77 98.46 65.39
N PRO A 229 -8.52 98.21 64.95
CA PRO A 229 -7.33 98.56 65.73
C PRO A 229 -7.20 100.06 66.00
N VAL A 230 -7.49 100.90 64.99
CA VAL A 230 -7.39 102.36 65.08
C VAL A 230 -8.50 102.93 65.98
N GLU A 231 -9.72 102.42 65.85
CA GLU A 231 -10.85 102.82 66.72
C GLU A 231 -10.61 102.39 68.18
N LEU A 232 -10.00 101.22 68.42
CA LEU A 232 -9.60 100.78 69.76
C LEU A 232 -8.50 101.66 70.37
N GLU A 233 -7.48 102.05 69.59
CA GLU A 233 -6.41 102.92 70.07
C GLU A 233 -6.90 104.35 70.38
N ASN A 234 -7.81 104.88 69.55
CA ASN A 234 -8.51 106.13 69.82
C ASN A 234 -9.37 106.05 71.10
N LEU A 235 -10.03 104.91 71.35
CA LEU A 235 -10.77 104.69 72.59
C LEU A 235 -9.85 104.66 73.82
N LYS A 236 -8.70 103.96 73.74
CA LYS A 236 -7.68 103.96 74.81
C LYS A 236 -7.21 105.38 75.13
N LEU A 237 -6.90 106.19 74.12
CA LEU A 237 -6.48 107.60 74.29
C LEU A 237 -7.55 108.42 75.01
N LEU A 238 -8.83 108.29 74.62
CA LEU A 238 -9.95 108.99 75.27
C LEU A 238 -10.18 108.54 76.72
N TYR A 239 -9.95 107.27 77.06
CA TYR A 239 -10.01 106.80 78.45
C TYR A 239 -8.78 107.21 79.26
N GLN A 240 -7.58 107.17 78.68
CA GLN A 240 -6.35 107.61 79.33
C GLN A 240 -6.43 109.10 79.69
N GLU A 241 -6.92 109.95 78.78
CA GLU A 241 -7.05 111.38 79.08
C GLU A 241 -8.11 111.67 80.15
N LYS A 242 -9.19 110.89 80.22
CA LYS A 242 -10.14 110.94 81.34
C LYS A 242 -9.50 110.53 82.67
N VAL A 243 -8.62 109.52 82.67
CA VAL A 243 -7.84 109.13 83.87
C VAL A 243 -6.90 110.26 84.27
N ASN A 244 -6.16 110.85 83.33
CA ASN A 244 -5.25 111.98 83.57
C ASN A 244 -5.98 113.17 84.22
N ILE A 245 -7.17 113.52 83.73
CA ILE A 245 -8.01 114.60 84.28
C ILE A 245 -8.49 114.29 85.70
N LEU A 246 -8.92 113.04 85.96
CA LEU A 246 -9.38 112.63 87.29
C LEU A 246 -8.24 112.59 88.31
N ASP A 247 -7.05 112.12 87.93
CA ASP A 247 -5.87 112.16 88.80
C ASP A 247 -5.43 113.59 89.12
N ALA A 248 -5.51 114.51 88.15
CA ALA A 248 -5.24 115.93 88.39
C ALA A 248 -6.23 116.54 89.42
N GLN A 249 -7.51 116.20 89.34
CA GLN A 249 -8.53 116.60 90.33
C GLN A 249 -8.28 115.99 91.72
N ILE A 250 -7.88 114.72 91.79
CA ILE A 250 -7.53 114.06 93.06
C ILE A 250 -6.29 114.72 93.68
N GLN A 251 -5.31 115.12 92.87
CA GLN A 251 -4.11 115.82 93.34
C GLN A 251 -4.42 117.23 93.85
N SER A 252 -5.31 118.00 93.19
CA SER A 252 -5.71 119.32 93.71
C SER A 252 -6.47 119.20 95.03
N LEU A 253 -7.47 118.30 95.11
CA LEU A 253 -8.25 118.08 96.34
C LEU A 253 -7.37 117.61 97.53
N ARG A 254 -6.33 116.82 97.28
CA ARG A 254 -5.33 116.45 98.31
C ARG A 254 -4.49 117.64 98.78
N LYS A 255 -4.15 118.58 97.88
CA LYS A 255 -3.44 119.82 98.22
C LYS A 255 -4.31 120.74 99.09
N ASP A 256 -5.55 120.96 98.68
CA ASP A 256 -6.52 121.82 99.39
C ASP A 256 -6.84 121.25 100.80
N LEU A 257 -6.96 119.93 100.92
CA LEU A 257 -7.10 119.24 102.20
C LEU A 257 -5.87 119.43 103.12
N SER A 258 -4.66 119.36 102.56
CA SER A 258 -3.41 119.60 103.32
C SER A 258 -3.31 121.05 103.81
N GLU A 259 -3.69 122.01 102.97
CA GLU A 259 -3.69 123.44 103.31
C GLU A 259 -4.73 123.76 104.38
N SER A 260 -5.97 123.26 104.27
CA SER A 260 -6.98 123.42 105.32
C SER A 260 -6.56 122.79 106.65
N GLN A 261 -5.99 121.58 106.66
CA GLN A 261 -5.49 120.92 107.88
C GLN A 261 -4.34 121.71 108.54
N LYS A 262 -3.55 122.44 107.74
CA LYS A 262 -2.52 123.36 108.25
C LYS A 262 -3.13 124.59 108.95
N THR A 263 -4.22 125.16 108.41
CA THR A 263 -4.90 126.31 109.05
C THR A 263 -5.54 125.94 110.39
N CYS A 264 -6.14 124.75 110.52
CA CYS A 264 -6.72 124.30 111.79
C CYS A 264 -5.68 124.22 112.92
N LYS A 265 -4.48 123.71 112.63
CA LYS A 265 -3.38 123.60 113.61
C LYS A 265 -2.88 124.97 114.10
N ASP A 266 -2.92 125.99 113.26
CA ASP A 266 -2.54 127.36 113.62
C ASP A 266 -3.57 128.00 114.58
N LEU A 267 -4.86 127.79 114.30
CA LEU A 267 -5.96 128.25 115.16
C LEU A 267 -5.94 127.59 116.56
N GLU A 268 -5.62 126.31 116.66
CA GLU A 268 -5.43 125.64 117.96
C GLU A 268 -4.29 126.24 118.79
N GLY A 269 -3.19 126.65 118.15
CA GLY A 269 -2.07 127.32 118.82
C GLY A 269 -2.51 128.64 119.46
N ARG A 270 -3.23 129.46 118.69
CA ARG A 270 -3.76 130.76 119.14
C ARG A 270 -4.73 130.61 120.33
N LEU A 271 -5.61 129.60 120.31
CA LEU A 271 -6.55 129.34 121.40
C LEU A 271 -5.85 128.95 122.72
N LYS A 272 -4.75 128.18 122.65
CA LYS A 272 -3.95 127.80 123.82
C LYS A 272 -3.27 129.04 124.46
N GLN A 273 -2.80 129.97 123.64
CA GLN A 273 -2.15 131.21 124.08
C GLN A 273 -3.12 132.21 124.74
N GLN A 274 -4.42 132.18 124.41
CA GLN A 274 -5.43 133.03 125.06
C GLN A 274 -5.81 132.53 126.47
N LYS A 275 -5.77 131.21 126.71
CA LYS A 275 -6.22 130.61 127.98
C LYS A 275 -5.29 130.86 129.16
N SER A 276 -4.01 131.14 128.94
CA SER A 276 -3.02 131.39 130.01
C SER A 276 -3.15 132.77 130.65
N LEU A 277 -3.76 133.76 129.97
CA LEU A 277 -3.84 135.15 130.44
C LEU A 277 -4.92 135.40 131.50
N VAL A 278 -5.90 134.50 131.64
CA VAL A 278 -7.11 134.73 132.46
C VAL A 278 -6.91 134.36 133.93
N SER A 279 -5.98 133.45 134.25
CA SER A 279 -5.86 132.83 135.58
C SER A 279 -5.16 133.67 136.66
N ALA A 280 -4.75 134.92 136.36
CA ALA A 280 -3.87 135.72 137.21
C ALA A 280 -4.56 136.83 138.05
N ALA A 281 -5.90 136.92 138.01
CA ALA A 281 -6.59 138.21 138.14
C ALA A 281 -7.33 138.55 139.47
N ASN A 282 -7.27 137.74 140.55
CA ASN A 282 -8.06 138.02 141.77
C ASN A 282 -7.35 137.71 143.10
N CYS A 283 -7.45 138.62 144.09
CA CYS A 283 -6.95 138.47 145.47
C CYS A 283 -7.58 139.53 146.43
N SER A 284 -7.56 139.26 147.75
CA SER A 284 -8.01 140.12 148.89
C SER A 284 -9.55 140.28 149.06
N ARG A 285 -10.11 140.68 150.22
CA ARG A 285 -9.53 141.25 151.47
C ARG A 285 -10.37 140.90 152.73
N VAL A 286 -9.81 141.12 153.93
CA VAL A 286 -10.38 140.90 155.27
C VAL A 286 -10.85 142.21 155.94
N GLY A 287 -11.74 142.19 156.94
CA GLY A 287 -12.02 143.35 157.81
C GLY A 287 -12.79 143.07 159.11
N GLY A 288 -12.41 143.74 160.21
CA GLY A 288 -13.10 143.80 161.51
C GLY A 288 -12.42 144.81 162.47
N MET A 289 -13.20 145.55 163.28
CA MET A 289 -12.76 146.67 164.16
C MET A 289 -13.88 147.06 165.15
N CYS A 290 -13.70 147.83 166.23
CA CYS A 290 -12.54 148.09 167.14
C CYS A 290 -13.06 148.77 168.44
N LEU A 291 -12.20 148.98 169.45
CA LEU A 291 -12.63 149.34 170.83
C LEU A 291 -13.48 150.63 170.99
N LYS A 292 -13.44 151.59 170.06
CA LYS A 292 -14.26 152.82 170.19
C LYS A 292 -15.77 152.57 170.02
N CYS A 293 -16.18 151.47 169.41
CA CYS A 293 -17.60 151.12 169.24
C CYS A 293 -18.24 150.62 170.56
N ALA A 294 -17.45 149.94 171.41
CA ALA A 294 -17.92 149.22 172.60
C ALA A 294 -18.58 150.09 173.70
N GLN A 295 -18.49 151.42 173.60
CA GLN A 295 -19.12 152.36 174.55
C GLN A 295 -20.23 153.23 173.93
N HIS A 296 -20.45 153.20 172.61
CA HIS A 296 -21.74 153.63 172.04
C HIS A 296 -22.81 152.53 172.19
N GLU A 297 -22.39 151.28 172.07
CA GLU A 297 -23.25 150.11 172.22
C GLU A 297 -23.88 150.03 173.63
N ALA A 298 -23.11 150.37 174.67
CA ALA A 298 -23.56 150.41 176.06
C ALA A 298 -24.68 151.44 176.37
N VAL A 299 -24.94 152.40 175.47
CA VAL A 299 -26.00 153.42 175.65
C VAL A 299 -27.20 153.16 174.72
N LEU A 300 -26.97 152.61 173.53
CA LEU A 300 -28.04 152.30 172.56
C LEU A 300 -28.71 150.94 172.77
N ALA A 301 -28.10 150.04 173.55
CA ALA A 301 -28.66 148.71 173.86
C ALA A 301 -30.03 148.74 174.57
N GLN A 302 -30.43 149.85 175.19
CA GLN A 302 -31.67 149.93 175.97
C GLN A 302 -32.94 150.14 175.10
N THR A 303 -32.83 150.48 173.81
CA THR A 303 -33.98 150.95 173.00
C THR A 303 -34.21 150.28 171.63
N HIS A 304 -33.32 149.42 171.12
CA HIS A 304 -33.41 148.94 169.72
C HIS A 304 -33.43 147.40 169.48
N CYS A 305 -33.50 146.58 170.53
CA CYS A 305 -33.28 145.13 170.45
C CYS A 305 -34.10 144.35 169.40
N ASN A 306 -35.36 144.74 169.14
CA ASN A 306 -36.28 143.94 168.32
C ASN A 306 -35.86 143.84 166.83
N VAL A 307 -35.29 144.90 166.25
CA VAL A 307 -34.91 144.94 164.82
C VAL A 307 -33.71 144.02 164.52
N HIS A 308 -32.80 143.87 165.48
CA HIS A 308 -31.63 143.00 165.33
C HIS A 308 -32.01 141.51 165.34
N VAL A 309 -32.95 141.10 166.20
CA VAL A 309 -33.44 139.71 166.27
C VAL A 309 -34.03 139.27 164.93
N GLN A 310 -34.97 140.05 164.36
CA GLN A 310 -35.60 139.75 163.07
C GLN A 310 -34.61 139.69 161.89
N THR A 311 -33.48 140.39 161.99
CA THR A 311 -32.42 140.35 160.99
C THR A 311 -31.56 139.10 161.13
N ILE A 312 -31.24 138.70 162.37
CA ILE A 312 -30.52 137.46 162.68
C ILE A 312 -31.35 136.23 162.28
N GLU A 313 -32.65 136.20 162.60
CA GLU A 313 -33.56 135.11 162.23
C GLU A 313 -33.60 134.90 160.71
N ARG A 314 -33.68 135.98 159.93
CA ARG A 314 -33.68 135.92 158.47
C ARG A 314 -32.37 135.36 157.92
N LEU A 315 -31.22 135.89 158.35
CA LEU A 315 -29.90 135.41 157.93
C LEU A 315 -29.64 133.97 158.40
N THR A 316 -30.16 133.59 159.57
CA THR A 316 -30.09 132.22 160.10
C THR A 316 -30.84 131.27 159.16
N LYS A 317 -32.06 131.64 158.75
CA LYS A 317 -32.87 130.87 157.80
C LYS A 317 -32.24 130.83 156.41
N GLU A 318 -31.82 131.96 155.84
CA GLU A 318 -31.14 132.01 154.53
C GLU A 318 -29.90 131.09 154.51
N ARG A 319 -29.17 131.01 155.64
CA ARG A 319 -28.04 130.09 155.83
C ARG A 319 -28.47 128.62 155.98
N ASP A 320 -29.59 128.32 156.64
CA ASP A 320 -30.17 126.95 156.68
C ASP A 320 -30.68 126.52 155.29
N ASP A 321 -31.49 127.35 154.62
CA ASP A 321 -32.00 127.11 153.26
C ASP A 321 -30.85 126.84 152.27
N LEU A 322 -29.74 127.60 152.36
CA LEU A 322 -28.52 127.36 151.58
C LEU A 322 -27.77 126.09 151.99
N MET A 323 -27.78 125.72 153.28
CA MET A 323 -27.11 124.52 153.77
C MET A 323 -27.86 123.26 153.31
N ASP A 324 -29.20 123.28 153.35
CA ASP A 324 -30.07 122.22 152.82
C ASP A 324 -29.93 122.10 151.31
N ALA A 325 -29.92 123.23 150.56
CA ALA A 325 -29.64 123.21 149.13
C ALA A 325 -28.26 122.60 148.81
N LEU A 326 -27.24 122.86 149.63
CA LEU A 326 -25.90 122.30 149.48
C LEU A 326 -25.86 120.81 149.84
N VAL A 327 -26.61 120.36 150.84
CA VAL A 327 -26.81 118.94 151.16
C VAL A 327 -27.54 118.22 150.01
N SER A 328 -28.60 118.81 149.47
CA SER A 328 -29.32 118.28 148.29
C SER A 328 -28.41 118.21 147.05
N LEU A 329 -27.59 119.23 146.79
CA LEU A 329 -26.60 119.20 145.70
C LEU A 329 -25.54 118.13 145.92
N ARG A 330 -25.06 117.91 147.15
CA ARG A 330 -24.15 116.80 147.49
C ARG A 330 -24.79 115.43 147.29
N GLN A 331 -26.08 115.28 147.60
CA GLN A 331 -26.82 114.05 147.36
C GLN A 331 -27.02 113.80 145.85
N ASN A 332 -27.47 114.81 145.11
CA ASN A 332 -27.61 114.75 143.65
C ASN A 332 -26.28 114.43 142.95
N MET A 333 -25.15 114.98 143.43
CA MET A 333 -23.81 114.64 142.95
C MET A 333 -23.47 113.16 143.16
N LYS A 334 -23.72 112.61 144.36
CA LYS A 334 -23.51 111.18 144.64
C LYS A 334 -24.37 110.29 143.76
N GLU A 335 -25.63 110.66 143.55
CA GLU A 335 -26.52 109.89 142.70
C GLU A 335 -26.13 109.96 141.22
N MET A 336 -25.65 111.11 140.73
CA MET A 336 -25.08 111.21 139.38
C MET A 336 -23.82 110.35 139.25
N GLN A 337 -22.91 110.37 140.24
CA GLN A 337 -21.72 109.50 140.27
C GLN A 337 -22.09 108.01 140.33
N GLN A 338 -23.17 107.64 141.04
CA GLN A 338 -23.66 106.26 141.07
C GLN A 338 -24.25 105.85 139.71
N ARG A 339 -25.12 106.69 139.11
CA ARG A 339 -25.66 106.46 137.76
C ARG A 339 -24.55 106.37 136.70
N GLU A 340 -23.53 107.21 136.81
CA GLU A 340 -22.33 107.17 135.96
C GLU A 340 -21.56 105.86 136.16
N SER A 341 -21.30 105.46 137.41
CA SER A 341 -20.64 104.19 137.73
C SER A 341 -21.41 102.97 137.20
N ASP A 342 -22.74 102.96 137.32
CA ASP A 342 -23.57 101.85 136.84
C ASP A 342 -23.75 101.86 135.32
N ALA A 343 -23.79 103.03 134.68
CA ALA A 343 -23.74 103.16 133.23
C ALA A 343 -22.37 102.69 132.68
N CYS A 344 -21.26 103.02 133.33
CA CYS A 344 -19.93 102.52 132.96
C CYS A 344 -19.87 100.99 133.03
N LYS A 345 -20.37 100.36 134.10
CA LYS A 345 -20.45 98.87 134.20
C LYS A 345 -21.32 98.26 133.12
N GLN A 346 -22.44 98.90 132.75
CA GLN A 346 -23.29 98.44 131.65
C GLN A 346 -22.58 98.55 130.30
N VAL A 347 -21.80 99.61 130.07
CA VAL A 347 -20.96 99.75 128.87
C VAL A 347 -19.82 98.73 128.87
N GLU A 348 -19.13 98.50 129.99
CA GLU A 348 -18.09 97.47 130.14
C GLU A 348 -18.64 96.07 129.79
N HIS A 349 -19.78 95.68 130.36
CA HIS A 349 -20.44 94.42 130.05
C HIS A 349 -20.93 94.35 128.60
N ALA A 350 -21.46 95.44 128.04
CA ALA A 350 -21.89 95.48 126.63
C ALA A 350 -20.71 95.36 125.67
N VAL A 351 -19.56 95.96 126.00
CA VAL A 351 -18.30 95.81 125.25
C VAL A 351 -17.80 94.38 125.35
N GLN A 352 -17.73 93.78 126.54
CA GLN A 352 -17.31 92.38 126.73
C GLN A 352 -18.15 91.41 125.90
N MET A 353 -19.49 91.50 125.99
CA MET A 353 -20.39 90.66 125.18
C MET A 353 -20.21 90.89 123.67
N ALA A 354 -19.92 92.12 123.23
CA ALA A 354 -19.65 92.43 121.84
C ALA A 354 -18.26 91.92 121.38
N GLU A 355 -17.25 91.93 122.25
CA GLU A 355 -15.92 91.36 122.00
C GLU A 355 -16.01 89.83 121.90
N GLU A 356 -16.69 89.16 122.82
CA GLU A 356 -16.95 87.71 122.75
C GLU A 356 -17.71 87.33 121.48
N ALA A 357 -18.79 88.04 121.14
CA ALA A 357 -19.54 87.81 119.90
C ALA A 357 -18.70 88.06 118.64
N ASN A 358 -17.78 89.04 118.65
CA ASN A 358 -16.83 89.26 117.57
C ASN A 358 -15.76 88.16 117.50
N LEU A 359 -15.28 87.64 118.64
CA LEU A 359 -14.33 86.54 118.69
C LEU A 359 -14.95 85.24 118.13
N GLU A 360 -16.18 84.89 118.52
CA GLU A 360 -16.87 83.73 117.93
C GLU A 360 -17.17 83.92 116.44
N LYS A 361 -17.55 85.13 116.02
CA LYS A 361 -17.69 85.48 114.60
C LYS A 361 -16.38 85.32 113.83
N ILE A 362 -15.25 85.74 114.40
CA ILE A 362 -13.91 85.58 113.78
C ILE A 362 -13.53 84.10 113.69
N LYS A 363 -13.73 83.31 114.76
CA LYS A 363 -13.52 81.86 114.75
C LYS A 363 -14.35 81.18 113.66
N ALA A 364 -15.64 81.51 113.56
CA ALA A 364 -16.54 80.98 112.55
C ALA A 364 -16.12 81.37 111.13
N LEU A 365 -15.71 82.62 110.89
CA LEU A 365 -15.19 83.06 109.59
C LEU A 365 -13.90 82.32 109.21
N VAL A 366 -12.94 82.19 110.14
CA VAL A 366 -11.70 81.44 109.91
C VAL A 366 -11.98 79.97 109.60
N HIS A 367 -12.90 79.32 110.31
CA HIS A 367 -13.32 77.95 109.98
C HIS A 367 -14.02 77.85 108.61
N CYS A 368 -14.86 78.82 108.24
CA CYS A 368 -15.44 78.88 106.90
C CYS A 368 -14.39 79.08 105.81
N GLU A 369 -13.34 79.87 106.05
CA GLU A 369 -12.23 80.08 105.11
C GLU A 369 -11.33 78.83 105.00
N GLN A 370 -11.03 78.17 106.13
CA GLN A 370 -10.36 76.87 106.14
C GLN A 370 -11.13 75.83 105.32
N LEU A 371 -12.44 75.67 105.57
CA LEU A 371 -13.28 74.73 104.81
C LEU A 371 -13.38 75.08 103.32
N LYS A 372 -13.50 76.36 102.96
CA LYS A 372 -13.43 76.80 101.55
C LYS A 372 -12.09 76.46 100.91
N SER A 373 -10.98 76.70 101.60
CA SER A 373 -9.64 76.40 101.08
C SER A 373 -9.41 74.90 100.89
N GLU A 374 -9.95 74.07 101.78
CA GLU A 374 -9.88 72.61 101.69
C GLU A 374 -10.79 72.07 100.56
N VAL A 375 -12.00 72.60 100.40
CA VAL A 375 -12.88 72.26 99.26
C VAL A 375 -12.25 72.67 97.93
N GLU A 376 -11.67 73.86 97.84
CA GLU A 376 -10.98 74.31 96.62
C GLU A 376 -9.71 73.47 96.37
N ARG A 377 -8.97 73.07 97.42
CA ARG A 377 -7.83 72.15 97.29
C ARG A 377 -8.27 70.77 96.78
N GLN A 378 -9.36 70.21 97.30
CA GLN A 378 -9.93 68.94 96.85
C GLN A 378 -10.42 69.03 95.40
N LYS A 379 -11.15 70.09 95.05
CA LYS A 379 -11.55 70.41 93.67
C LYS A 379 -10.34 70.47 92.74
N ASN A 380 -9.30 71.23 93.07
CA ASN A 380 -8.08 71.31 92.26
C ASN A 380 -7.33 69.96 92.17
N CYS A 381 -7.44 69.08 93.16
CA CYS A 381 -6.94 67.70 93.05
C CYS A 381 -7.76 66.87 92.06
N LEU A 382 -9.08 66.92 92.14
CA LEU A 382 -9.98 66.19 91.23
C LEU A 382 -9.90 66.71 89.78
N GLU A 383 -9.76 68.02 89.60
CA GLU A 383 -9.56 68.64 88.28
C GLU A 383 -8.22 68.23 87.66
N ARG A 384 -7.15 68.14 88.45
CA ARG A 384 -5.84 67.62 88.00
C ARG A 384 -5.88 66.13 87.69
N GLU A 385 -6.53 65.32 88.52
CA GLU A 385 -6.69 63.88 88.26
C GLU A 385 -7.54 63.63 87.00
N LEU A 386 -8.65 64.35 86.83
CA LEU A 386 -9.47 64.27 85.63
C LEU A 386 -8.69 64.70 84.37
N ALA A 387 -7.86 65.73 84.47
CA ALA A 387 -6.97 66.14 83.37
C ALA A 387 -5.89 65.08 83.06
N ALA A 388 -5.31 64.45 84.08
CA ALA A 388 -4.38 63.33 83.90
C ALA A 388 -5.05 62.14 83.21
N GLN A 389 -6.19 61.68 83.73
CA GLN A 389 -7.01 60.60 83.15
C GLN A 389 -7.46 60.88 81.72
N LEU A 390 -7.79 62.13 81.39
CA LEU A 390 -8.12 62.53 80.01
C LEU A 390 -6.89 62.51 79.09
N ASN A 391 -5.72 62.89 79.60
CA ASN A 391 -4.46 62.86 78.86
C ASN A 391 -3.94 61.43 78.66
N GLU A 392 -4.03 60.56 79.67
CA GLU A 392 -3.74 59.12 79.57
C GLU A 392 -4.61 58.47 78.49
N ARG A 393 -5.94 58.67 78.55
CA ARG A 393 -6.87 58.17 77.52
C ARG A 393 -6.65 58.78 76.13
N ALA A 394 -6.04 59.97 76.03
CA ALA A 394 -5.65 60.55 74.75
C ALA A 394 -4.39 59.87 74.20
N ASN A 395 -3.40 59.61 75.05
CA ASN A 395 -2.17 58.90 74.71
C ASN A 395 -2.45 57.44 74.32
N GLU A 396 -3.30 56.72 75.06
CA GLU A 396 -3.77 55.37 74.71
C GLU A 396 -4.42 55.35 73.32
N LYS A 397 -5.32 56.32 73.05
CA LYS A 397 -5.97 56.47 71.74
C LYS A 397 -5.00 56.86 70.62
N GLU A 398 -3.88 57.51 70.92
CA GLU A 398 -2.83 57.81 69.94
C GLU A 398 -1.96 56.58 69.68
N ALA A 399 -1.56 55.86 70.73
CA ALA A 399 -0.82 54.61 70.61
C ALA A 399 -1.57 53.57 69.76
N VAL A 400 -2.85 53.33 70.05
CA VAL A 400 -3.70 52.43 69.26
C VAL A 400 -3.88 52.92 67.81
N ARG A 401 -3.95 54.24 67.58
CA ARG A 401 -4.03 54.78 66.20
C ARG A 401 -2.74 54.59 65.42
N GLU A 402 -1.58 54.77 66.06
CA GLU A 402 -0.28 54.53 65.45
C GLU A 402 0.04 53.03 65.28
N GLU A 403 -0.47 52.15 66.15
CA GLU A 403 -0.41 50.70 65.95
C GLU A 403 -1.29 50.25 64.77
N MET A 404 -2.57 50.64 64.74
CA MET A 404 -3.44 50.36 63.58
C MET A 404 -2.95 51.01 62.28
N LYS A 405 -2.14 52.07 62.35
CA LYS A 405 -1.49 52.69 61.21
C LYS A 405 -0.31 51.85 60.72
N LYS A 406 0.56 51.36 61.61
CA LYS A 406 1.64 50.41 61.27
C LYS A 406 1.06 49.13 60.66
N GLU A 407 0.03 48.53 61.26
CA GLU A 407 -0.63 47.34 60.71
C GLU A 407 -1.15 47.57 59.28
N ARG A 408 -1.70 48.76 58.99
CA ARG A 408 -2.13 49.14 57.63
C ARG A 408 -0.95 49.36 56.68
N GLU A 409 0.14 49.96 57.15
CA GLU A 409 1.36 50.18 56.37
C GLU A 409 2.06 48.84 56.05
N ASP A 410 2.14 47.91 57.01
CA ASP A 410 2.67 46.55 56.84
C ASP A 410 1.79 45.71 55.90
N LEU A 411 0.45 45.76 56.06
CA LEU A 411 -0.48 45.10 55.15
C LEU A 411 -0.43 45.70 53.74
N ALA A 412 -0.29 47.02 53.60
CA ALA A 412 -0.11 47.67 52.30
C ALA A 412 1.21 47.23 51.63
N ALA A 413 2.31 47.18 52.40
CA ALA A 413 3.60 46.68 51.93
C ALA A 413 3.51 45.21 51.46
N MET A 414 2.82 44.36 52.23
CA MET A 414 2.56 42.96 51.86
C MET A 414 1.73 42.87 50.56
N VAL A 415 0.66 43.67 50.42
CA VAL A 415 -0.16 43.71 49.21
C VAL A 415 0.65 44.19 48.00
N THR A 416 1.53 45.18 48.14
CA THR A 416 2.42 45.59 47.04
C THR A 416 3.41 44.49 46.66
N ALA A 417 4.05 43.83 47.63
CA ALA A 417 4.98 42.72 47.36
C ALA A 417 4.27 41.52 46.70
N LEU A 418 3.04 41.18 47.12
CA LEU A 418 2.24 40.16 46.46
C LEU A 418 1.85 40.57 45.03
N SER A 419 1.51 41.84 44.80
CA SER A 419 1.19 42.37 43.46
C SER A 419 2.39 42.33 42.52
N GLU A 420 3.59 42.65 43.01
CA GLU A 420 4.85 42.51 42.26
C GLU A 420 5.13 41.04 41.90
N ASN A 421 4.96 40.12 42.86
CA ASN A 421 5.10 38.68 42.60
C ASN A 421 4.09 38.16 41.56
N VAL A 422 2.83 38.62 41.60
CA VAL A 422 1.83 38.30 40.57
C VAL A 422 2.26 38.83 39.20
N ALA A 423 2.74 40.08 39.11
CA ALA A 423 3.22 40.64 37.85
C ALA A 423 4.43 39.88 37.27
N ILE A 424 5.34 39.41 38.13
CA ILE A 424 6.48 38.56 37.74
C ILE A 424 6.00 37.20 37.22
N LEU A 425 5.07 36.55 37.93
CA LEU A 425 4.50 35.27 37.51
C LEU A 425 3.70 35.38 36.21
N GLU A 426 2.93 36.46 36.03
CA GLU A 426 2.26 36.77 34.76
C GLU A 426 3.25 36.94 33.61
N ALA A 427 4.35 37.67 33.83
CA ALA A 427 5.40 37.86 32.82
C ALA A 427 6.07 36.52 32.46
N GLN A 428 6.30 35.65 33.44
CA GLN A 428 6.82 34.30 33.23
C GLN A 428 5.83 33.42 32.46
N ILE A 429 4.54 33.44 32.79
CA ILE A 429 3.48 32.73 32.05
C ILE A 429 3.41 33.23 30.60
N LYS A 430 3.42 34.55 30.37
CA LYS A 430 3.42 35.14 29.02
C LYS A 430 4.65 34.70 28.22
N LYS A 431 5.85 34.72 28.84
CA LYS A 431 7.08 34.20 28.24
C LYS A 431 6.96 32.72 27.87
N THR A 432 6.66 31.84 28.81
CA THR A 432 6.57 30.39 28.56
C THR A 432 5.44 30.03 27.58
N THR A 433 4.37 30.82 27.53
CA THR A 433 3.32 30.68 26.49
C THR A 433 3.85 31.03 25.11
N SER A 434 4.65 32.10 24.97
CA SER A 434 5.29 32.47 23.70
C SER A 434 6.33 31.43 23.25
N GLU A 435 7.11 30.87 24.19
CA GLU A 435 8.07 29.80 23.93
C GLU A 435 7.34 28.51 23.50
N LYS A 436 6.27 28.12 24.20
CA LYS A 436 5.40 26.99 23.83
C LYS A 436 4.83 27.18 22.42
N ASN A 437 4.33 28.36 22.08
CA ASN A 437 3.77 28.63 20.76
C ASN A 437 4.85 28.59 19.67
N SER A 438 6.06 29.10 19.94
CA SER A 438 7.19 28.97 19.01
C SER A 438 7.57 27.51 18.75
N LEU A 439 7.56 26.66 19.78
CA LEU A 439 7.82 25.22 19.66
C LEU A 439 6.70 24.46 18.95
N VAL A 440 5.44 24.84 19.16
CA VAL A 440 4.28 24.29 18.42
C VAL A 440 4.41 24.63 16.92
N ASN A 441 4.64 25.89 16.57
CA ASN A 441 4.81 26.30 15.17
C ASN A 441 6.01 25.58 14.49
N GLN A 442 7.09 25.30 15.21
CA GLN A 442 8.23 24.52 14.71
C GLN A 442 7.88 23.04 14.52
N LEU A 443 7.07 22.46 15.41
CA LEU A 443 6.57 21.08 15.29
C LEU A 443 5.60 20.95 14.10
N GLU A 444 4.66 21.87 13.93
CA GLU A 444 3.73 21.94 12.80
C GLU A 444 4.49 22.04 11.46
N GLN A 445 5.46 22.96 11.35
CA GLN A 445 6.33 23.07 10.17
C GLN A 445 7.13 21.78 9.89
N SER A 446 7.54 21.06 10.94
CA SER A 446 8.24 19.78 10.80
C SER A 446 7.29 18.66 10.35
N GLN A 447 6.04 18.67 10.80
CA GLN A 447 5.00 17.73 10.39
C GLN A 447 4.57 17.98 8.93
N ASP A 448 4.40 19.23 8.51
CA ASP A 448 4.12 19.59 7.12
C ASP A 448 5.25 19.14 6.17
N GLN A 449 6.51 19.34 6.59
CA GLN A 449 7.68 18.85 5.85
C GLN A 449 7.68 17.33 5.73
N LEU A 450 7.46 16.60 6.83
CA LEU A 450 7.36 15.13 6.81
C LEU A 450 6.21 14.64 5.92
N ALA A 451 5.01 15.23 6.02
CA ALA A 451 3.87 14.89 5.19
C ALA A 451 4.15 15.15 3.69
N SER A 452 4.86 16.24 3.36
CA SER A 452 5.28 16.51 1.98
C SER A 452 6.27 15.46 1.46
N HIS A 453 7.26 15.05 2.26
CA HIS A 453 8.20 14.00 1.90
C HIS A 453 7.57 12.60 1.86
N GLU A 454 6.57 12.30 2.70
CA GLU A 454 5.77 11.08 2.59
C GLU A 454 4.95 11.07 1.29
N MET A 455 4.39 12.21 0.88
CA MET A 455 3.69 12.33 -0.42
C MET A 455 4.66 12.12 -1.60
N GLU A 456 5.87 12.71 -1.54
CA GLU A 456 6.92 12.51 -2.54
C GLU A 456 7.40 11.05 -2.60
N MET A 457 7.67 10.42 -1.45
CA MET A 457 8.07 9.02 -1.37
C MET A 457 6.96 8.08 -1.87
N ASN A 458 5.69 8.35 -1.54
CA ASN A 458 4.56 7.59 -2.08
C ASN A 458 4.44 7.74 -3.61
N LYS A 459 4.69 8.94 -4.16
CA LYS A 459 4.73 9.19 -5.61
C LYS A 459 5.88 8.44 -6.28
N VAL A 460 7.10 8.50 -5.72
CA VAL A 460 8.28 7.76 -6.23
C VAL A 460 8.09 6.25 -6.13
N CYS A 461 7.48 5.75 -5.05
CA CYS A 461 7.12 4.34 -4.92
C CYS A 461 6.02 3.93 -5.90
N GLY A 462 5.06 4.82 -6.19
CA GLY A 462 4.06 4.66 -7.25
C GLY A 462 4.72 4.47 -8.62
N GLU A 463 5.60 5.39 -9.00
CA GLU A 463 6.35 5.35 -10.26
C GLU A 463 7.24 4.10 -10.35
N MET A 464 7.99 3.77 -9.29
CA MET A 464 8.83 2.57 -9.25
C MET A 464 8.00 1.28 -9.41
N ARG A 465 6.83 1.20 -8.77
CA ARG A 465 5.88 0.08 -8.98
C ARG A 465 5.33 0.04 -10.40
N TYR A 466 5.04 1.18 -11.01
CA TYR A 466 4.59 1.28 -12.40
C TYR A 466 5.69 0.80 -13.37
N GLN A 467 6.92 1.27 -13.23
CA GLN A 467 8.07 0.85 -14.05
C GLN A 467 8.42 -0.64 -13.84
N LEU A 468 8.34 -1.15 -12.61
CA LEU A 468 8.53 -2.57 -12.31
C LEU A 468 7.45 -3.44 -12.98
N ASN A 469 6.18 -3.01 -12.93
CA ASN A 469 5.10 -3.71 -13.63
C ASN A 469 5.26 -3.63 -15.15
N GLN A 470 5.65 -2.48 -15.70
CA GLN A 470 5.87 -2.33 -17.15
C GLN A 470 7.04 -3.20 -17.65
N THR A 471 8.15 -3.26 -16.91
CA THR A 471 9.31 -4.11 -17.24
C THR A 471 8.98 -5.60 -17.05
N LYS A 472 8.20 -5.97 -16.04
CA LYS A 472 7.67 -7.33 -15.88
C LYS A 472 6.79 -7.74 -17.07
N MET A 473 5.83 -6.91 -17.49
CA MET A 473 4.98 -7.22 -18.65
C MET A 473 5.80 -7.39 -19.93
N LYS A 474 6.82 -6.55 -20.16
CA LYS A 474 7.76 -6.69 -21.28
C LYS A 474 8.56 -7.99 -21.23
N LYS A 475 9.03 -8.40 -20.04
CA LYS A 475 9.71 -9.69 -19.82
C LYS A 475 8.78 -10.87 -20.09
N ASP A 476 7.58 -10.87 -19.52
CA ASP A 476 6.67 -12.01 -19.56
C ASP A 476 6.12 -12.26 -20.99
N GLU A 477 6.00 -11.20 -21.80
CA GLU A 477 5.73 -11.28 -23.24
C GLU A 477 6.96 -11.76 -24.04
N ALA A 478 8.17 -11.26 -23.77
CA ALA A 478 9.40 -11.79 -24.40
C ALA A 478 9.64 -13.28 -24.07
N GLU A 479 9.29 -13.73 -22.87
CA GLU A 479 9.28 -15.15 -22.49
C GLU A 479 8.20 -15.95 -23.22
N LYS A 480 7.07 -15.33 -23.59
CA LYS A 480 6.02 -15.94 -24.42
C LYS A 480 6.49 -16.08 -25.86
N GLU A 481 7.05 -15.03 -26.46
CA GLU A 481 7.70 -15.12 -27.77
C GLU A 481 8.78 -16.22 -27.78
N LEU A 482 9.67 -16.26 -26.79
CA LEU A 482 10.72 -17.28 -26.68
C LEU A 482 10.14 -18.70 -26.55
N ARG A 483 9.04 -18.89 -25.81
CA ARG A 483 8.30 -20.15 -25.75
C ARG A 483 7.72 -20.51 -27.12
N GLU A 484 7.10 -19.57 -27.82
CA GLU A 484 6.58 -19.79 -29.17
C GLU A 484 7.69 -20.18 -30.16
N TYR A 485 8.79 -19.42 -30.22
CA TYR A 485 9.95 -19.74 -31.07
C TYR A 485 10.50 -21.13 -30.77
N ARG A 486 10.69 -21.49 -29.48
CA ARG A 486 11.10 -22.85 -29.09
C ARG A 486 10.15 -23.92 -29.64
N THR A 487 8.83 -23.75 -29.52
CA THR A 487 7.89 -24.73 -30.08
C THR A 487 7.84 -24.72 -31.61
N LYS A 488 8.14 -23.61 -32.28
CA LYS A 488 8.27 -23.54 -33.75
C LYS A 488 9.52 -24.35 -34.18
N THR A 489 10.67 -24.11 -33.55
CA THR A 489 11.91 -24.86 -33.82
C THR A 489 11.79 -26.34 -33.50
N ILE A 490 11.11 -26.74 -32.42
CA ILE A 490 10.87 -28.16 -32.11
C ILE A 490 10.04 -28.83 -33.22
N ARG A 491 8.92 -28.24 -33.64
CA ARG A 491 8.11 -28.77 -34.76
C ARG A 491 8.90 -28.83 -36.07
N GLU A 492 9.75 -27.84 -36.34
CA GLU A 492 10.63 -27.87 -37.50
C GLU A 492 11.67 -29.00 -37.44
N LEU A 493 12.18 -29.34 -36.24
CA LEU A 493 13.07 -30.48 -36.05
C LEU A 493 12.30 -31.79 -36.23
N GLU A 494 11.13 -31.95 -35.59
CA GLU A 494 10.24 -33.11 -35.78
C GLU A 494 9.94 -33.38 -37.27
N ILE A 495 9.67 -32.34 -38.06
CA ILE A 495 9.44 -32.45 -39.52
C ILE A 495 10.73 -32.82 -40.28
N LYS A 496 11.90 -32.32 -39.86
CA LYS A 496 13.20 -32.68 -40.44
C LYS A 496 13.56 -34.14 -40.11
N ASP A 497 13.29 -34.58 -38.89
CA ASP A 497 13.55 -35.94 -38.41
C ASP A 497 12.64 -36.96 -39.11
N GLN A 498 11.33 -36.69 -39.22
CA GLN A 498 10.40 -37.48 -40.06
C GLN A 498 10.86 -37.57 -41.52
N LYS A 499 11.46 -36.51 -42.06
CA LYS A 499 12.02 -36.52 -43.42
C LYS A 499 13.32 -37.33 -43.49
N ILE A 500 14.17 -37.30 -42.46
CA ILE A 500 15.36 -38.13 -42.34
C ILE A 500 14.98 -39.61 -42.22
N GLU A 501 13.98 -39.97 -41.41
CA GLU A 501 13.43 -41.33 -41.32
C GLU A 501 12.89 -41.81 -42.68
N LYS A 502 12.08 -40.99 -43.36
CA LYS A 502 11.55 -41.32 -44.69
C LYS A 502 12.66 -41.55 -45.72
N LEU A 503 13.67 -40.67 -45.76
CA LEU A 503 14.84 -40.83 -46.63
C LEU A 503 15.70 -42.05 -46.22
N GLY A 504 15.77 -42.37 -44.94
CA GLY A 504 16.43 -43.57 -44.42
C GLY A 504 15.72 -44.85 -44.85
N LEU A 505 14.38 -44.88 -44.84
CA LEU A 505 13.59 -45.99 -45.37
C LEU A 505 13.75 -46.13 -46.90
N GLU A 506 13.74 -45.03 -47.65
CA GLU A 506 13.98 -45.02 -49.10
C GLU A 506 15.41 -45.48 -49.45
N LEU A 507 16.41 -45.07 -48.67
CA LEU A 507 17.80 -45.50 -48.79
C LEU A 507 17.94 -46.99 -48.43
N ASN A 508 17.34 -47.46 -47.33
CA ASN A 508 17.39 -48.86 -46.91
C ASN A 508 16.69 -49.78 -47.92
N GLY A 509 15.53 -49.39 -48.46
CA GLY A 509 14.88 -50.13 -49.54
C GLY A 509 15.69 -50.13 -50.85
N SER A 510 16.44 -49.07 -51.12
CA SER A 510 17.38 -49.02 -52.26
C SER A 510 18.62 -49.87 -52.04
N LYS A 511 19.16 -49.89 -50.82
CA LYS A 511 20.26 -50.75 -50.38
C LYS A 511 19.85 -52.21 -50.44
N GLN A 512 18.66 -52.59 -49.96
CA GLN A 512 18.14 -53.95 -50.03
C GLN A 512 17.94 -54.40 -51.49
N ARG A 513 17.43 -53.53 -52.37
CA ARG A 513 17.35 -53.83 -53.82
C ARG A 513 18.73 -54.01 -54.46
N LEU A 514 19.72 -53.23 -54.05
CA LEU A 514 21.10 -53.38 -54.52
C LEU A 514 21.74 -54.66 -53.98
N GLU A 515 21.50 -55.01 -52.72
CA GLU A 515 21.97 -56.25 -52.10
C GLU A 515 21.32 -57.48 -52.74
N GLN A 516 20.02 -57.43 -53.05
CA GLN A 516 19.34 -58.48 -53.82
C GLN A 516 19.92 -58.58 -55.24
N ALA A 517 20.02 -57.48 -55.98
CA ALA A 517 20.61 -57.50 -57.33
C ALA A 517 22.07 -57.96 -57.33
N GLN A 518 22.84 -57.68 -56.27
CA GLN A 518 24.19 -58.20 -56.09
C GLN A 518 24.18 -59.71 -55.80
N GLN A 519 23.22 -60.21 -54.98
CA GLN A 519 23.02 -61.63 -54.75
C GLN A 519 22.61 -62.37 -56.03
N ASP A 520 21.67 -61.81 -56.81
CA ASP A 520 21.23 -62.32 -58.10
C ASP A 520 22.40 -62.37 -59.10
N VAL A 521 23.25 -61.33 -59.13
CA VAL A 521 24.48 -61.30 -59.93
C VAL A 521 25.51 -62.31 -59.44
N THR A 522 25.64 -62.58 -58.14
CA THR A 522 26.49 -63.68 -57.65
C THR A 522 25.93 -65.06 -58.00
N GLY A 523 24.61 -65.26 -57.91
CA GLY A 523 23.94 -66.50 -58.34
C GLY A 523 24.13 -66.75 -59.83
N ALA A 524 23.88 -65.73 -60.67
CA ALA A 524 24.13 -65.79 -62.11
C ALA A 524 25.62 -66.02 -62.45
N ARG A 525 26.56 -65.47 -61.66
CA ARG A 525 28.01 -65.77 -61.81
C ARG A 525 28.32 -67.21 -61.42
N GLU A 526 27.75 -67.73 -60.35
CA GLU A 526 27.91 -69.14 -60.00
C GLU A 526 27.28 -70.07 -61.04
N GLU A 527 26.14 -69.71 -61.63
CA GLU A 527 25.54 -70.45 -62.74
C GLU A 527 26.41 -70.38 -63.99
N CYS A 528 26.99 -69.22 -64.32
CA CYS A 528 27.99 -69.10 -65.38
C CYS A 528 29.24 -69.96 -65.09
N LEU A 529 29.68 -70.07 -63.84
CA LEU A 529 30.79 -70.95 -63.45
C LEU A 529 30.39 -72.43 -63.56
N LYS A 530 29.20 -72.83 -63.09
CA LYS A 530 28.65 -74.19 -63.22
C LYS A 530 28.49 -74.57 -64.71
N LEU A 531 28.05 -73.64 -65.55
CA LEU A 531 27.95 -73.81 -67.01
C LEU A 531 29.32 -73.85 -67.69
N ALA A 532 30.28 -73.03 -67.26
CA ALA A 532 31.66 -73.08 -67.77
C ALA A 532 32.38 -74.37 -67.37
N GLU A 533 32.13 -74.89 -66.16
CA GLU A 533 32.58 -76.21 -65.74
C GLU A 533 31.95 -77.32 -66.58
N LEU A 534 30.63 -77.28 -66.83
CA LEU A 534 29.95 -78.25 -67.68
C LEU A 534 30.42 -78.18 -69.12
N LEU A 535 30.64 -76.97 -69.65
CA LEU A 535 31.26 -76.73 -70.95
C LEU A 535 32.65 -77.37 -70.98
N SER A 536 33.54 -77.03 -70.05
CA SER A 536 34.89 -77.59 -69.97
C SER A 536 34.90 -79.13 -69.83
N LYS A 537 33.97 -79.71 -69.06
CA LYS A 537 33.78 -81.16 -68.96
C LYS A 537 33.34 -81.76 -70.32
N SER A 538 32.44 -81.08 -71.04
CA SER A 538 31.99 -81.51 -72.38
C SER A 538 33.05 -81.31 -73.47
N GLU A 539 33.87 -80.24 -73.39
CA GLU A 539 35.01 -79.98 -74.27
C GLU A 539 36.12 -81.01 -74.04
N HIS A 540 36.37 -81.39 -72.79
CA HIS A 540 37.30 -82.46 -72.46
C HIS A 540 36.81 -83.82 -72.95
N GLN A 541 35.53 -84.16 -72.74
CA GLN A 541 34.93 -85.36 -73.34
C GLN A 541 35.04 -85.35 -74.87
N LEU A 542 34.71 -84.23 -75.52
CA LEU A 542 34.81 -84.07 -76.97
C LEU A 542 36.27 -84.12 -77.47
N HIS A 543 37.24 -83.69 -76.67
CA HIS A 543 38.66 -83.88 -76.96
C HIS A 543 39.07 -85.35 -76.85
N LEU A 544 38.60 -86.10 -75.84
CA LEU A 544 38.79 -87.55 -75.75
C LEU A 544 38.17 -88.25 -76.97
N THR A 545 36.93 -87.92 -77.35
CA THR A 545 36.29 -88.48 -78.56
C THR A 545 37.00 -88.08 -79.85
N ARG A 546 37.67 -86.91 -79.91
CA ARG A 546 38.57 -86.55 -81.02
C ARG A 546 39.81 -87.42 -81.05
N LEU A 547 40.46 -87.67 -79.92
CA LEU A 547 41.63 -88.58 -79.83
C LEU A 547 41.25 -90.03 -80.18
N GLU A 548 40.09 -90.50 -79.75
CA GLU A 548 39.53 -91.80 -80.14
C GLU A 548 39.26 -91.85 -81.66
N LYS A 549 38.61 -90.81 -82.21
CA LYS A 549 38.41 -90.68 -83.67
C LYS A 549 39.74 -90.65 -84.42
N GLU A 550 40.73 -89.91 -83.94
CA GLU A 550 42.06 -89.80 -84.57
C GLU A 550 42.81 -91.13 -84.50
N SER A 551 42.70 -91.88 -83.40
CA SER A 551 43.20 -93.26 -83.27
C SER A 551 42.54 -94.21 -84.28
N ILE A 552 41.21 -94.16 -84.40
CA ILE A 552 40.43 -94.92 -85.40
C ILE A 552 40.79 -94.48 -86.84
N GLN A 553 40.99 -93.19 -87.07
CA GLN A 553 41.36 -92.66 -88.39
C GLN A 553 42.81 -93.02 -88.75
N HIS A 554 43.71 -93.16 -87.77
CA HIS A 554 45.04 -93.72 -87.95
C HIS A 554 45.03 -95.22 -88.22
N SER A 555 44.19 -96.01 -87.52
CA SER A 555 44.07 -97.45 -87.80
C SER A 555 43.49 -97.69 -89.19
N ILE A 556 42.41 -96.99 -89.57
CA ILE A 556 41.84 -97.02 -90.92
C ILE A 556 42.87 -96.53 -91.96
N SER A 557 43.67 -95.51 -91.67
CA SER A 557 44.73 -95.06 -92.59
C SER A 557 45.80 -96.12 -92.80
N ASN A 558 46.19 -96.84 -91.75
CA ASN A 558 47.19 -97.91 -91.84
C ASN A 558 46.63 -99.16 -92.52
N GLU A 559 45.37 -99.49 -92.27
CA GLU A 559 44.68 -100.59 -92.96
C GLU A 559 44.46 -100.26 -94.46
N ALA A 560 44.12 -99.01 -94.79
CA ALA A 560 44.03 -98.54 -96.18
C ALA A 560 45.40 -98.59 -96.89
N LYS A 561 46.50 -98.23 -96.23
CA LYS A 561 47.87 -98.39 -96.76
C LYS A 561 48.23 -99.86 -96.98
N ALA A 562 47.85 -100.75 -96.07
CA ALA A 562 48.06 -102.19 -96.23
C ALA A 562 47.28 -102.77 -97.42
N ARG A 563 46.00 -102.39 -97.58
CA ARG A 563 45.18 -102.77 -98.75
C ARG A 563 45.70 -102.15 -100.05
N ALA A 564 46.23 -100.92 -100.02
CA ALA A 564 46.85 -100.28 -101.18
C ALA A 564 48.12 -101.02 -101.65
N LEU A 565 48.99 -101.42 -100.73
CA LEU A 565 50.15 -102.26 -101.05
C LEU A 565 49.73 -103.62 -101.63
N GLN A 566 48.68 -104.24 -101.09
CA GLN A 566 48.14 -105.50 -101.61
C GLN A 566 47.51 -105.35 -103.00
N ALA A 567 46.89 -104.20 -103.28
CA ALA A 567 46.37 -103.87 -104.62
C ALA A 567 47.51 -103.63 -105.62
N GLN A 568 48.54 -102.85 -105.23
CA GLN A 568 49.71 -102.56 -106.06
C GLN A 568 50.50 -103.83 -106.44
N GLN A 569 50.60 -104.80 -105.53
CA GLN A 569 51.19 -106.11 -105.83
C GLN A 569 50.35 -106.88 -106.88
N ARG A 570 49.02 -106.87 -106.77
CA ARG A 570 48.13 -107.45 -107.79
C ARG A 570 48.23 -106.75 -109.14
N GLU A 571 48.34 -105.42 -109.17
CA GLU A 571 48.54 -104.67 -110.41
C GLU A 571 49.87 -105.05 -111.09
N GLN A 572 50.95 -105.26 -110.34
CA GLN A 572 52.22 -105.71 -110.90
C GLN A 572 52.13 -107.13 -111.48
N GLU A 573 51.50 -108.08 -110.78
CA GLU A 573 51.25 -109.44 -111.29
C GLU A 573 50.39 -109.44 -112.56
N LEU A 574 49.35 -108.59 -112.62
CA LEU A 574 48.47 -108.47 -113.79
C LEU A 574 49.17 -107.77 -114.96
N THR A 575 50.00 -106.76 -114.71
CA THR A 575 50.77 -106.05 -115.76
C THR A 575 51.80 -106.98 -116.41
N GLN A 576 52.48 -107.82 -115.64
CA GLN A 576 53.41 -108.83 -116.19
C GLN A 576 52.68 -109.85 -117.07
N LYS A 577 51.47 -110.29 -116.68
CA LYS A 577 50.63 -111.16 -117.53
C LYS A 577 50.10 -110.46 -118.78
N MET A 578 49.79 -109.16 -118.69
CA MET A 578 49.35 -108.36 -119.83
C MET A 578 50.44 -108.29 -120.90
N GLN A 579 51.65 -107.90 -120.50
CA GLN A 579 52.83 -107.84 -121.39
C GLN A 579 53.18 -109.21 -122.00
N GLN A 580 52.97 -110.31 -121.28
CA GLN A 580 53.18 -111.67 -121.78
C GLN A 580 52.11 -112.10 -122.81
N MET A 581 50.88 -111.61 -122.69
CA MET A 581 49.81 -111.81 -123.69
C MET A 581 49.99 -110.89 -124.92
N GLU A 582 50.37 -109.64 -124.70
CA GLU A 582 50.62 -108.64 -125.77
C GLU A 582 51.72 -109.13 -126.71
N ALA A 583 52.87 -109.58 -126.17
CA ALA A 583 53.96 -110.14 -126.97
C ALA A 583 53.62 -111.47 -127.69
N GLN A 584 52.53 -112.15 -127.31
CA GLN A 584 52.00 -113.29 -128.07
C GLN A 584 51.04 -112.84 -129.18
N HIS A 585 50.21 -111.82 -128.93
CA HIS A 585 49.35 -111.24 -129.95
C HIS A 585 50.13 -110.52 -131.05
N GLU A 586 51.19 -109.77 -130.70
CA GLU A 586 52.02 -109.02 -131.65
C GLU A 586 52.60 -109.94 -132.74
N LYS A 587 53.11 -111.12 -132.36
CA LYS A 587 53.53 -112.17 -133.32
C LYS A 587 52.41 -112.67 -134.22
N THR A 588 51.22 -112.92 -133.67
CA THR A 588 50.08 -113.35 -134.50
C THR A 588 49.59 -112.26 -135.45
N VAL A 589 49.81 -110.98 -135.12
CA VAL A 589 49.54 -109.85 -136.01
C VAL A 589 50.59 -109.77 -137.12
N GLU A 590 51.88 -109.92 -136.83
CA GLU A 590 52.94 -109.98 -137.86
C GLU A 590 52.71 -111.11 -138.88
N GLU A 591 52.32 -112.30 -138.40
CA GLU A 591 51.97 -113.43 -139.28
C GLU A 591 50.73 -113.12 -140.14
N LEU A 592 49.69 -112.49 -139.58
CA LEU A 592 48.49 -112.10 -140.31
C LEU A 592 48.74 -110.96 -141.32
N ASP A 593 49.57 -109.96 -141.01
CA ASP A 593 49.94 -108.89 -141.94
C ASP A 593 50.83 -109.40 -143.08
N SER A 594 51.67 -110.41 -142.84
CA SER A 594 52.39 -111.12 -143.92
C SER A 594 51.41 -111.81 -144.90
N LEU A 595 50.31 -112.36 -144.38
CA LEU A 595 49.26 -112.96 -145.17
C LEU A 595 48.42 -111.90 -145.90
N LEU A 596 48.08 -110.80 -145.22
CA LEU A 596 47.29 -109.69 -145.74
C LEU A 596 48.02 -108.94 -146.87
N THR A 597 49.33 -108.75 -146.76
CA THR A 597 50.16 -108.16 -147.83
C THR A 597 50.27 -109.07 -149.06
N SER A 598 50.29 -110.39 -148.88
CA SER A 598 50.20 -111.35 -149.99
C SER A 598 48.84 -111.32 -150.70
N GLN A 599 47.74 -111.19 -149.95
CA GLN A 599 46.40 -111.05 -150.55
C GLN A 599 46.24 -109.70 -151.24
N ASN A 600 46.77 -108.61 -150.68
CA ASN A 600 46.74 -107.29 -151.29
C ASN A 600 47.52 -107.21 -152.62
N THR A 601 48.64 -107.93 -152.75
CA THR A 601 49.36 -108.04 -154.05
C THR A 601 48.63 -108.89 -155.08
N PHE A 602 47.80 -109.85 -154.67
CA PHE A 602 46.87 -110.56 -155.57
C PHE A 602 45.68 -109.68 -155.98
N ILE A 603 45.10 -108.93 -155.04
CA ILE A 603 44.03 -107.95 -155.28
C ILE A 603 44.50 -106.82 -156.22
N ALA A 604 45.76 -106.40 -156.14
CA ALA A 604 46.34 -105.43 -157.06
C ALA A 604 46.30 -105.92 -158.53
N LYS A 605 46.70 -107.19 -158.78
CA LYS A 605 46.65 -107.80 -160.12
C LYS A 605 45.22 -107.92 -160.64
N LEU A 606 44.27 -108.31 -159.78
CA LEU A 606 42.84 -108.32 -160.12
C LEU A 606 42.29 -106.92 -160.43
N LYS A 607 42.71 -105.88 -159.70
CA LYS A 607 42.33 -104.49 -160.00
C LYS A 607 42.87 -104.02 -161.35
N GLU A 608 44.07 -104.45 -161.76
CA GLU A 608 44.66 -104.07 -163.04
C GLU A 608 43.95 -104.75 -164.23
N GLU A 609 43.61 -106.04 -164.11
CA GLU A 609 42.70 -106.74 -165.04
C GLU A 609 41.33 -106.05 -165.13
N CYS A 610 40.73 -105.69 -163.98
CA CYS A 610 39.47 -104.93 -163.96
C CYS A 610 39.58 -103.55 -164.63
N CYS A 611 40.71 -102.85 -164.50
CA CYS A 611 40.97 -101.59 -165.21
C CYS A 611 41.13 -101.79 -166.73
N MET A 612 41.74 -102.90 -167.16
CA MET A 612 41.80 -103.30 -168.58
C MET A 612 40.41 -103.63 -169.14
N LEU A 613 39.56 -104.32 -168.36
CA LEU A 613 38.17 -104.58 -168.70
C LEU A 613 37.34 -103.29 -168.74
N ALA A 614 37.54 -102.39 -167.77
CA ALA A 614 36.85 -101.10 -167.70
C ALA A 614 37.15 -100.24 -168.94
N ARG A 615 38.43 -100.08 -169.35
CA ARG A 615 38.77 -99.34 -170.58
C ARG A 615 38.21 -99.98 -171.85
N LYS A 616 38.07 -101.31 -171.90
CA LYS A 616 37.37 -102.00 -172.99
C LYS A 616 35.86 -101.75 -172.97
N LEU A 617 35.22 -101.77 -171.80
CA LEU A 617 33.82 -101.38 -171.62
C LEU A 617 33.57 -99.91 -171.94
N GLU A 618 34.53 -99.03 -171.66
CA GLU A 618 34.46 -97.60 -171.96
C GLU A 618 34.63 -97.34 -173.46
N GLN A 619 35.63 -97.94 -174.13
CA GLN A 619 35.71 -97.92 -175.60
C GLN A 619 34.49 -98.54 -176.29
N MET A 620 33.97 -99.66 -175.77
CA MET A 620 32.77 -100.30 -176.34
C MET A 620 31.51 -99.49 -176.05
N SER A 621 31.38 -98.81 -174.92
CA SER A 621 30.21 -97.96 -174.64
C SER A 621 30.30 -96.60 -175.32
N GLU A 622 31.48 -96.05 -175.60
CA GLU A 622 31.65 -94.87 -176.46
C GLU A 622 31.35 -95.22 -177.93
N LYS A 623 31.76 -96.41 -178.38
CA LYS A 623 31.28 -96.99 -179.65
C LYS A 623 29.78 -97.18 -179.66
N TYR A 624 29.20 -97.91 -178.71
CA TYR A 624 27.75 -98.10 -178.66
C TYR A 624 26.98 -96.77 -178.45
N ARG A 625 27.58 -95.72 -177.89
CA ARG A 625 26.95 -94.38 -177.78
C ARG A 625 27.02 -93.59 -179.09
N SER A 626 28.13 -93.68 -179.81
CA SER A 626 28.24 -93.11 -181.16
C SER A 626 27.41 -93.89 -182.17
N GLU A 627 27.41 -95.23 -182.12
CA GLU A 627 26.50 -96.12 -182.85
C GLU A 627 25.05 -95.90 -182.44
N VAL A 628 24.68 -95.67 -181.17
CA VAL A 628 23.30 -95.33 -180.78
C VAL A 628 22.90 -93.94 -181.29
N ASN A 629 23.81 -92.97 -181.35
CA ASN A 629 23.53 -91.67 -181.96
C ASN A 629 23.39 -91.77 -183.49
N GLN A 630 24.22 -92.60 -184.14
CA GLN A 630 24.15 -92.91 -185.56
C GLN A 630 22.87 -93.68 -185.89
N LEU A 631 22.51 -94.68 -185.09
CA LEU A 631 21.24 -95.40 -185.09
C LEU A 631 20.05 -94.52 -184.68
N SER A 632 20.26 -93.40 -183.98
CA SER A 632 19.21 -92.43 -183.66
C SER A 632 18.92 -91.54 -184.87
N GLN A 633 19.96 -91.02 -185.53
CA GLN A 633 19.83 -90.30 -186.80
C GLN A 633 19.31 -91.23 -187.90
N GLU A 634 19.76 -92.47 -187.97
CA GLU A 634 19.18 -93.50 -188.82
C GLU A 634 17.75 -93.84 -188.39
N LYS A 635 17.41 -93.89 -187.09
CA LYS A 635 16.02 -94.14 -186.64
C LYS A 635 15.08 -93.00 -187.01
N GLU A 636 15.52 -91.75 -186.95
CA GLU A 636 14.75 -90.57 -187.42
C GLU A 636 14.61 -90.57 -188.95
N TYR A 637 15.70 -90.83 -189.67
CA TYR A 637 15.69 -91.02 -191.13
C TYR A 637 14.82 -92.22 -191.54
N LEU A 638 14.88 -93.32 -190.80
CA LEU A 638 14.04 -94.50 -190.98
C LEU A 638 12.59 -94.21 -190.58
N HIS A 639 12.30 -93.35 -189.60
CA HIS A 639 10.92 -92.91 -189.31
C HIS A 639 10.37 -92.11 -190.49
N GLY A 640 11.09 -91.07 -190.92
CA GLY A 640 10.72 -90.25 -192.09
C GLY A 640 10.79 -90.98 -193.43
N ARG A 641 11.35 -92.19 -193.48
CA ARG A 641 11.31 -93.12 -194.63
C ARG A 641 10.25 -94.21 -194.47
N LEU A 642 9.92 -94.61 -193.24
CA LEU A 642 8.80 -95.49 -192.88
C LEU A 642 7.49 -94.77 -193.20
N GLU A 643 7.30 -93.52 -192.79
CA GLU A 643 6.14 -92.70 -193.18
C GLU A 643 5.94 -92.58 -194.70
N LYS A 644 7.04 -92.65 -195.47
CA LYS A 644 7.02 -92.59 -196.95
C LYS A 644 6.82 -93.96 -197.61
N MET A 645 7.23 -95.05 -196.96
CA MET A 645 7.06 -96.43 -197.45
C MET A 645 5.80 -97.11 -196.89
N GLN A 646 5.23 -96.64 -195.78
CA GLN A 646 3.92 -97.04 -195.26
C GLN A 646 2.84 -96.74 -196.31
N LYS A 647 2.86 -95.51 -196.85
CA LYS A 647 2.03 -95.08 -198.00
C LYS A 647 2.17 -95.97 -199.24
N ARG A 648 3.29 -96.71 -199.37
CA ARG A 648 3.61 -97.62 -200.48
C ARG A 648 3.26 -99.08 -200.17
N ASN A 649 3.25 -99.44 -198.89
CA ASN A 649 2.66 -100.66 -198.36
C ASN A 649 1.15 -100.64 -198.61
N ASP A 650 0.49 -99.50 -198.37
CA ASP A 650 -0.92 -99.29 -198.67
C ASP A 650 -1.25 -99.51 -200.17
N GLU A 651 -0.39 -99.04 -201.08
CA GLU A 651 -0.52 -99.24 -202.53
C GLU A 651 -0.29 -100.70 -202.99
N LEU A 652 0.70 -101.41 -202.43
CA LEU A 652 1.06 -102.77 -202.88
C LEU A 652 0.37 -103.90 -202.13
N ASN A 653 -0.21 -103.63 -200.94
CA ASN A 653 -1.13 -104.55 -200.29
C ASN A 653 -2.39 -104.81 -201.16
N GLN A 654 -2.78 -103.83 -202.00
CA GLN A 654 -3.79 -104.05 -203.04
C GLN A 654 -3.35 -105.00 -204.17
N GLN A 655 -2.04 -105.19 -204.41
CA GLN A 655 -1.55 -106.19 -205.38
C GLN A 655 -1.46 -107.61 -204.77
N CYS A 656 -1.20 -107.74 -203.47
CA CYS A 656 -1.32 -109.02 -202.75
C CYS A 656 -2.72 -109.65 -202.95
N ILE A 657 -3.76 -108.81 -202.96
CA ILE A 657 -5.16 -109.20 -203.17
C ILE A 657 -5.44 -109.75 -204.59
N GLN A 658 -4.60 -109.45 -205.58
CA GLN A 658 -4.69 -110.04 -206.92
C GLN A 658 -3.82 -111.29 -207.08
N HIS A 659 -2.53 -111.23 -206.74
CA HIS A 659 -1.61 -112.36 -206.97
C HIS A 659 -1.88 -113.57 -206.07
N GLY A 660 -2.43 -113.39 -204.87
CA GLY A 660 -2.90 -114.49 -204.01
C GLY A 660 -3.98 -115.36 -204.69
N ARG A 661 -4.79 -114.78 -205.60
CA ARG A 661 -5.80 -115.51 -206.38
C ARG A 661 -5.20 -116.27 -207.58
N MET A 662 -3.90 -116.15 -207.83
CA MET A 662 -3.24 -116.63 -209.04
C MET A 662 -2.42 -117.90 -208.78
N HIS A 663 -1.52 -117.91 -207.79
CA HIS A 663 -0.58 -119.04 -207.64
C HIS A 663 -1.05 -120.25 -206.82
N GLU A 664 -2.14 -120.16 -206.03
CA GLU A 664 -2.79 -121.38 -205.52
C GLU A 664 -3.32 -122.26 -206.69
N ARG A 665 -3.72 -121.66 -207.83
CA ARG A 665 -4.05 -122.42 -209.06
C ARG A 665 -2.82 -123.11 -209.69
N MET A 666 -1.60 -122.66 -209.39
CA MET A 666 -0.35 -123.26 -209.87
C MET A 666 0.13 -124.39 -208.96
N LYS A 667 -0.01 -124.21 -207.63
CA LYS A 667 0.27 -125.22 -206.59
C LYS A 667 -0.53 -126.51 -206.83
N SER A 668 -1.83 -126.39 -207.11
CA SER A 668 -2.69 -127.54 -207.51
C SER A 668 -2.20 -128.26 -208.77
N ARG A 669 -1.45 -127.57 -209.65
CA ARG A 669 -0.94 -128.13 -210.92
C ARG A 669 0.43 -128.80 -210.75
N LEU A 670 1.27 -128.34 -209.82
CA LEU A 670 2.54 -129.02 -209.47
C LEU A 670 2.33 -130.20 -208.53
N GLN A 671 1.30 -130.20 -207.67
CA GLN A 671 0.90 -131.38 -206.89
C GLN A 671 0.34 -132.54 -207.76
N GLN A 672 0.01 -132.29 -209.03
CA GLN A 672 -0.24 -133.34 -210.02
C GLN A 672 1.06 -133.91 -210.62
N LEU A 673 2.12 -133.11 -210.73
CA LEU A 673 3.43 -133.55 -211.22
C LEU A 673 4.22 -134.32 -210.15
N ASP A 674 4.11 -133.94 -208.88
CA ASP A 674 4.66 -134.67 -207.73
C ASP A 674 4.22 -136.15 -207.76
N LYS A 675 2.93 -136.40 -208.01
CA LYS A 675 2.37 -137.76 -208.21
C LYS A 675 2.92 -138.48 -209.45
N HIS A 676 3.21 -137.78 -210.54
CA HIS A 676 3.80 -138.40 -211.73
C HIS A 676 5.27 -138.78 -211.51
N CYS A 677 6.04 -137.94 -210.81
CA CYS A 677 7.44 -138.21 -210.49
C CYS A 677 7.58 -139.34 -209.45
N GLN A 678 6.71 -139.41 -208.44
CA GLN A 678 6.63 -140.57 -207.54
C GLN A 678 6.45 -141.87 -208.33
N ALA A 679 5.46 -141.93 -209.24
CA ALA A 679 5.20 -143.10 -210.07
C ALA A 679 6.38 -143.46 -211.00
N THR A 680 7.04 -142.47 -211.60
CA THR A 680 8.12 -142.71 -212.57
C THR A 680 9.40 -143.20 -211.90
N ALA A 681 9.75 -142.67 -210.71
CA ALA A 681 10.90 -143.16 -209.95
C ALA A 681 10.63 -144.53 -209.29
N GLN A 682 9.38 -144.80 -208.87
CA GLN A 682 8.96 -146.12 -208.40
C GLN A 682 8.95 -147.19 -209.50
N GLN A 683 9.03 -146.83 -210.78
CA GLN A 683 9.30 -147.80 -211.86
C GLN A 683 10.81 -148.07 -212.09
N LEU A 684 11.72 -147.24 -211.56
CA LEU A 684 13.15 -147.55 -211.50
C LEU A 684 13.53 -148.43 -210.29
N VAL A 685 12.72 -148.43 -209.23
CA VAL A 685 12.80 -149.42 -208.12
C VAL A 685 12.81 -150.84 -208.65
N GLU A 686 11.97 -151.13 -209.65
CA GLU A 686 11.71 -152.48 -210.15
C GLU A 686 12.78 -153.00 -211.13
N LEU A 687 13.76 -152.16 -211.52
CA LEU A 687 14.85 -152.53 -212.43
C LEU A 687 16.20 -152.73 -211.74
N LEU A 688 16.53 -152.00 -210.67
CA LEU A 688 17.78 -152.23 -209.92
C LEU A 688 17.65 -153.26 -208.79
N ASN A 689 16.44 -153.46 -208.23
CA ASN A 689 16.10 -154.74 -207.59
C ASN A 689 16.17 -155.93 -208.59
N LYS A 690 16.19 -155.65 -209.90
CA LYS A 690 16.39 -156.63 -210.98
C LYS A 690 17.85 -156.82 -211.41
N GLN A 691 18.79 -156.16 -210.74
CA GLN A 691 20.20 -156.56 -210.59
C GLN A 691 20.51 -156.91 -209.11
N ASN A 692 19.51 -157.35 -208.34
CA ASN A 692 19.05 -158.74 -208.20
C ASN A 692 19.99 -159.68 -207.43
N GLN A 693 19.36 -160.68 -206.84
CA GLN A 693 19.69 -162.11 -206.80
C GLN A 693 21.02 -162.61 -207.42
N LEU A 694 21.48 -162.13 -208.59
CA LEU A 694 22.69 -162.61 -209.28
C LEU A 694 23.99 -162.55 -208.45
N PHE A 695 24.08 -161.73 -207.40
CA PHE A 695 25.21 -161.79 -206.44
C PHE A 695 24.85 -162.46 -205.10
N LYS A 696 23.56 -162.65 -204.79
CA LYS A 696 23.14 -163.53 -203.67
C LYS A 696 23.39 -165.01 -203.99
N GLU A 697 23.45 -165.37 -205.27
CA GLU A 697 23.96 -166.67 -205.74
C GLU A 697 25.43 -166.93 -205.35
N LYS A 698 26.16 -165.94 -204.79
CA LYS A 698 27.48 -166.12 -204.16
C LYS A 698 27.46 -166.20 -202.63
N GLN A 699 26.38 -165.83 -201.93
CA GLN A 699 26.30 -165.95 -200.47
C GLN A 699 26.25 -167.44 -200.05
N LEU A 700 25.45 -168.23 -200.75
CA LEU A 700 25.06 -169.60 -200.35
C LEU A 700 26.13 -170.67 -200.65
N LEU A 701 27.41 -170.32 -200.57
CA LEU A 701 28.55 -171.22 -200.79
C LEU A 701 29.55 -171.26 -199.61
N THR A 702 29.27 -170.67 -198.43
CA THR A 702 30.27 -170.65 -197.31
C THR A 702 29.78 -170.44 -195.82
N GLU A 703 28.50 -170.58 -195.39
CA GLU A 703 27.99 -170.02 -194.07
C GLU A 703 27.66 -170.97 -192.84
N GLU A 704 26.40 -171.43 -192.57
CA GLU A 704 25.90 -172.52 -191.62
C GLU A 704 26.18 -172.55 -189.98
N VAL A 705 25.43 -171.89 -188.96
CA VAL A 705 25.64 -171.72 -187.37
C VAL A 705 24.46 -171.52 -186.20
N GLN A 706 24.64 -171.26 -184.80
CA GLN A 706 23.65 -171.33 -183.54
C GLN A 706 23.84 -170.56 -182.05
N PHE A 707 22.86 -170.35 -181.01
CA PHE A 707 22.99 -169.82 -179.51
C PHE A 707 21.77 -169.77 -178.34
N LEU A 708 21.87 -169.41 -176.95
CA LEU A 708 20.74 -169.22 -175.79
C LEU A 708 20.95 -168.89 -174.15
N ARG A 709 19.97 -168.40 -173.21
CA ARG A 709 19.66 -168.56 -171.62
C ARG A 709 19.38 -167.37 -170.45
N THR A 710 18.59 -167.45 -169.25
CA THR A 710 18.41 -166.47 -167.97
C THR A 710 17.43 -166.72 -166.62
N GLN A 711 17.35 -165.95 -165.40
CA GLN A 711 16.50 -166.07 -164.03
C GLN A 711 16.27 -164.85 -162.88
N GLU A 712 15.41 -164.84 -161.72
CA GLU A 712 15.22 -163.80 -160.49
C GLU A 712 14.36 -164.03 -159.04
N LYS A 713 13.98 -163.03 -158.07
CA LYS A 713 13.59 -163.06 -156.49
C LYS A 713 12.35 -162.23 -155.66
N LYS A 714 12.33 -161.85 -154.27
CA LYS A 714 11.18 -161.42 -153.20
C LYS A 714 11.43 -160.31 -151.98
N TRP A 715 10.76 -159.75 -150.82
CA TRP A 715 9.70 -159.81 -149.61
C TRP A 715 9.26 -158.36 -148.86
N ASP A 716 8.62 -157.89 -147.66
CA ASP A 716 7.81 -158.17 -146.31
C ASP A 716 7.12 -156.92 -145.39
N ALA A 717 6.49 -156.97 -144.11
CA ALA A 717 5.69 -155.91 -143.20
C ALA A 717 5.59 -156.04 -141.53
N ASP A 718 4.86 -155.44 -140.43
CA ASP A 718 3.76 -154.43 -139.84
C ASP A 718 3.79 -154.18 -138.18
N LEU A 719 3.03 -153.58 -137.11
CA LEU A 719 1.78 -152.78 -136.53
C LEU A 719 1.91 -152.20 -134.96
N LYS A 720 1.11 -151.65 -133.88
CA LYS A 720 -0.27 -151.14 -133.24
C LYS A 720 -0.18 -150.38 -131.75
N GLN A 721 -1.04 -149.89 -130.72
CA GLN A 721 -2.47 -149.43 -130.15
C GLN A 721 -2.54 -148.67 -128.66
N ASP A 722 -3.67 -148.05 -128.07
CA ASP A 722 -3.95 -147.42 -126.64
C ASP A 722 -5.44 -147.53 -125.86
N THR A 723 -5.89 -146.71 -124.80
CA THR A 723 -7.00 -146.82 -123.68
C THR A 723 -8.55 -146.95 -123.96
N ASP A 724 -9.26 -147.58 -122.99
CA ASP A 724 -10.72 -147.70 -122.64
C ASP A 724 -11.59 -148.83 -123.30
N GLY A 725 -12.59 -149.35 -122.55
CA GLY A 725 -13.61 -150.32 -123.01
C GLY A 725 -13.70 -151.67 -122.25
N ILE A 726 -14.84 -151.94 -121.57
CA ILE A 726 -15.08 -153.15 -120.73
C ILE A 726 -15.90 -154.23 -121.46
N LYS A 727 -15.40 -155.47 -121.55
CA LYS A 727 -15.97 -156.66 -120.86
C LYS A 727 -15.09 -157.92 -120.96
#